data_AF-M8BMN9-F1
#
_entry.id   AF-M8BMN9-F1
#
_cell.length_a   1.000
_cell.length_b   1.000
_cell.length_c   1.000
_cell.angle_alpha   90.00
_cell.angle_beta   90.00
_cell.angle_gamma   90.00
#
_symmetry.space_group_name_H-M   'P 1'
#
loop_
_entity.id
_entity.type
_entity.pdbx_description
1 polymer ?
#
loop_
_entity_poly.entity_id
_entity_poly.type
_entity_poly.pdbx_seq_one_letter_code
_entity_poly.pdbx_strand_id
1 'polypeptide(L)'
;MSAPGTQQGWDVCRCHPCGQEQRSRQMGEELLKPPGMSYYVLRSDKMDIQMSEEMQPEETRAGPPQPEVKRPSPGNPLASLLNAIAVIASGLLAGLLGTTQREKKALQICCPTNVSNISVMEIKLAEDEAAMSLLRENYEKRLLDEQVTQKKQARMFQDEEASLLDQLASTKRTVKKLYEEVMKEKELVEQLKHGIHDLEISIAQAEEDKHAFEENLRDKLETLDILHGKVNLLSQDVNDKEENITELSSSLSTKEGDYQSLHLMFNQTKESLEHANSRMEQLEKYVYAVKNDIKSKISSIDSLNEDVQTLYRAKSDAEEKISELMKQYTELEAASKMRASRDSELLSNKDGQLNQLEERLSTALSDSSEDRIIIAELNSELEANRTMLLNEVETRKKLSDLVQSTEDALKESRNELFKLSEELNEVNISNHDLTTQISEFTNESNEVKQALIKKVEEAESVCKALSDEFASVKEIHQKTQEDLEVTSNQLVSIKEVHDELSKELLDAYKKLESTTDELVRERRINATLNRELEALVKQSQVESEARRALQADLDEATVSLNEVNESTLFLSNKLDSTVSRISAIKEEKEVLSAALLEQKKSTAEAQKNMVDAQHLIKRLGMERENSEIRSTKLEEELATAKGEMLYLRRQITASGSQNTDVLEASPTPNFNQSPEDRVPNTSSTDAVPPRSAKKIYRRRKDRPST
;
A
#
# COMPACT_ATOMS: atom_id res chain seq x y z
N MET A 1 73.48 61.74 1.96
CA MET A 1 73.81 61.91 0.53
C MET A 1 72.50 61.97 -0.24
N SER A 2 72.43 62.82 -1.27
CA SER A 2 71.34 62.95 -2.27
C SER A 2 69.91 63.23 -1.76
N ALA A 3 69.27 64.21 -2.38
CA ALA A 3 67.84 64.53 -2.24
C ALA A 3 67.13 64.32 -3.61
N PRO A 4 66.08 65.07 -4.00
CA PRO A 4 64.70 64.59 -3.88
C PRO A 4 63.95 64.51 -5.23
N GLY A 5 62.66 64.18 -5.21
CA GLY A 5 61.75 64.28 -6.37
C GLY A 5 60.48 65.08 -6.03
N THR A 6 60.05 65.98 -6.92
CA THR A 6 58.99 66.97 -6.65
C THR A 6 58.15 67.26 -7.91
N GLN A 7 56.82 67.23 -7.81
CA GLN A 7 55.81 67.83 -8.72
C GLN A 7 54.42 67.67 -8.04
N GLN A 8 53.49 68.63 -7.89
CA GLN A 8 53.01 69.83 -8.64
C GLN A 8 51.86 69.58 -9.63
N GLY A 9 50.85 70.48 -9.61
CA GLY A 9 49.52 70.37 -10.25
C GLY A 9 48.41 70.10 -9.21
N TRP A 10 47.39 70.94 -8.92
CA TRP A 10 46.71 72.04 -9.65
C TRP A 10 46.05 71.56 -10.96
N ASP A 11 44.77 71.85 -11.30
CA ASP A 11 43.80 72.80 -10.70
C ASP A 11 42.32 72.57 -11.15
N VAL A 12 41.39 73.40 -10.62
CA VAL A 12 40.08 73.85 -11.17
C VAL A 12 38.83 72.93 -11.15
N CYS A 13 37.71 73.53 -10.75
CA CYS A 13 36.34 72.98 -10.71
C CYS A 13 35.49 73.32 -11.96
N ARG A 14 34.41 72.55 -12.25
CA ARG A 14 33.10 73.11 -12.69
C ARG A 14 31.89 72.14 -12.73
N CYS A 15 30.77 72.63 -12.19
CA CYS A 15 29.34 72.51 -12.53
C CYS A 15 28.69 71.25 -13.16
N HIS A 16 27.46 70.98 -12.68
CA HIS A 16 26.40 70.20 -13.37
C HIS A 16 26.04 70.72 -14.78
N PRO A 17 25.35 69.89 -15.58
CA PRO A 17 23.91 70.18 -15.79
C PRO A 17 22.97 68.97 -15.56
N CYS A 18 21.66 69.25 -15.55
CA CYS A 18 20.56 68.29 -15.45
C CYS A 18 20.02 67.92 -16.85
N GLY A 19 19.47 66.70 -17.06
CA GLY A 19 18.70 66.38 -18.26
C GLY A 19 18.30 64.91 -18.46
N GLN A 20 16.99 64.66 -18.47
CA GLN A 20 16.20 63.64 -19.20
C GLN A 20 16.67 62.16 -19.25
N GLU A 21 15.87 61.18 -18.79
CA GLU A 21 14.55 60.71 -19.28
C GLU A 21 14.66 59.78 -20.51
N GLN A 22 14.41 58.48 -20.31
CA GLN A 22 13.96 57.55 -21.35
C GLN A 22 12.89 56.58 -20.82
N ARG A 23 11.94 56.22 -21.69
CA ARG A 23 10.75 55.41 -21.39
C ARG A 23 10.92 53.96 -21.85
N SER A 24 10.24 53.02 -21.16
CA SER A 24 9.43 51.90 -21.74
C SER A 24 9.16 50.81 -20.68
N ARG A 25 8.10 49.99 -20.71
CA ARG A 25 6.80 49.97 -21.43
C ARG A 25 5.97 48.80 -20.84
N GLN A 26 4.74 49.05 -20.39
CA GLN A 26 3.62 48.09 -20.27
C GLN A 26 2.39 48.86 -19.73
N MET A 27 1.13 48.76 -20.20
CA MET A 27 0.34 47.65 -20.78
C MET A 27 0.08 46.52 -19.79
N GLY A 28 -1.14 46.24 -19.31
CA GLY A 28 -2.42 46.92 -19.52
C GLY A 28 -3.62 46.00 -19.22
N GLU A 29 -4.77 46.61 -18.94
CA GLU A 29 -6.12 46.00 -18.93
C GLU A 29 -6.49 45.00 -17.80
N GLU A 30 -7.80 44.78 -17.71
CA GLU A 30 -8.57 44.28 -16.56
C GLU A 30 -8.78 42.76 -16.60
N LEU A 31 -9.22 42.16 -15.47
CA LEU A 31 -10.31 41.16 -15.48
C LEU A 31 -10.91 40.89 -14.08
N LEU A 32 -12.13 40.34 -14.06
CA LEU A 32 -13.01 40.16 -12.89
C LEU A 32 -12.81 38.80 -12.18
N LYS A 33 -13.40 38.71 -10.97
CA LYS A 33 -13.89 37.51 -10.20
C LYS A 33 -13.04 37.08 -8.97
N PRO A 34 -13.60 36.31 -8.01
CA PRO A 34 -15.02 36.12 -7.63
C PRO A 34 -15.31 36.27 -6.12
N PRO A 35 -16.59 36.34 -5.69
CA PRO A 35 -16.99 36.23 -4.28
C PRO A 35 -17.36 34.80 -3.83
N GLY A 36 -17.29 34.61 -2.50
CA GLY A 36 -17.87 33.57 -1.62
C GLY A 36 -18.56 32.30 -2.19
N MET A 37 -18.10 31.14 -1.72
CA MET A 37 -18.90 29.90 -1.70
C MET A 37 -20.09 30.02 -0.73
N SER A 38 -21.23 29.43 -1.08
CA SER A 38 -22.38 29.24 -0.20
C SER A 38 -23.19 28.01 -0.63
N TYR A 39 -23.57 27.19 0.35
CA TYR A 39 -24.45 26.00 0.36
C TYR A 39 -24.95 25.37 -0.95
N TYR A 40 -24.74 24.06 -1.06
CA TYR A 40 -25.48 23.17 -1.96
C TYR A 40 -27.00 23.23 -1.68
N VAL A 41 -27.79 23.36 -2.74
CA VAL A 41 -29.25 23.14 -2.71
C VAL A 41 -29.60 22.13 -3.80
N LEU A 42 -30.39 21.12 -3.44
CA LEU A 42 -30.81 20.04 -4.34
C LEU A 42 -31.73 20.57 -5.45
N ARG A 43 -31.36 20.33 -6.72
CA ARG A 43 -32.29 20.39 -7.85
C ARG A 43 -31.80 19.54 -9.02
N SER A 44 -32.34 18.33 -9.15
CA SER A 44 -32.41 17.62 -10.42
C SER A 44 -33.76 17.94 -11.06
N ASP A 45 -33.78 18.32 -12.34
CA ASP A 45 -35.02 18.62 -13.02
C ASP A 45 -35.78 17.34 -13.42
N LYS A 46 -37.10 17.45 -13.48
CA LYS A 46 -37.96 16.40 -14.01
C LYS A 46 -37.92 16.41 -15.54
N MET A 47 -37.86 15.22 -16.13
CA MET A 47 -38.52 14.96 -17.41
C MET A 47 -39.61 13.91 -17.18
N ASP A 48 -40.87 14.31 -17.33
CA ASP A 48 -42.00 13.39 -17.28
C ASP A 48 -42.11 12.67 -18.64
N ILE A 49 -42.05 11.33 -18.64
CA ILE A 49 -42.58 10.50 -19.71
C ILE A 49 -43.59 9.55 -19.08
N GLN A 50 -44.80 9.54 -19.63
CA GLN A 50 -45.91 8.74 -19.14
C GLN A 50 -45.72 7.27 -19.54
N MET A 51 -45.95 6.35 -18.60
CA MET A 51 -46.42 5.01 -18.91
C MET A 51 -47.81 4.84 -18.29
N SER A 52 -48.75 4.37 -19.11
CA SER A 52 -50.17 4.30 -18.73
C SER A 52 -50.49 3.05 -17.92
N GLU A 53 -51.34 3.20 -16.91
CA GLU A 53 -52.04 2.07 -16.30
C GLU A 53 -53.00 1.43 -17.32
N GLU A 54 -52.70 0.16 -17.65
CA GLU A 54 -53.66 -0.95 -17.61
C GLU A 54 -55.14 -0.64 -17.95
N MET A 55 -55.45 -0.57 -19.25
CA MET A 55 -56.82 -0.81 -19.73
C MET A 55 -57.03 -2.30 -20.00
N GLN A 56 -58.10 -2.88 -19.46
CA GLN A 56 -58.72 -4.07 -20.04
C GLN A 56 -59.18 -3.76 -21.48
N PRO A 57 -59.20 -4.77 -22.37
CA PRO A 57 -60.43 -5.53 -22.51
C PRO A 57 -60.22 -7.06 -22.61
N GLU A 58 -61.03 -7.82 -21.88
CA GLU A 58 -61.41 -9.16 -22.33
C GLU A 58 -62.34 -9.04 -23.54
N GLU A 59 -62.03 -9.72 -24.65
CA GLU A 59 -62.95 -10.64 -25.33
C GLU A 59 -62.37 -11.22 -26.64
N THR A 60 -62.71 -12.49 -26.94
CA THR A 60 -62.76 -13.07 -28.31
C THR A 60 -61.39 -13.19 -29.06
N ARG A 61 -60.83 -14.38 -29.36
CA ARG A 61 -61.47 -15.64 -29.81
C ARG A 61 -60.51 -16.85 -29.87
N ALA A 62 -61.11 -18.04 -30.02
CA ALA A 62 -60.59 -19.22 -30.76
C ALA A 62 -59.49 -20.11 -30.14
N GLY A 63 -59.90 -20.95 -29.19
CA GLY A 63 -59.32 -22.29 -28.98
C GLY A 63 -60.43 -23.33 -28.82
N PRO A 64 -60.45 -24.46 -29.57
CA PRO A 64 -61.45 -25.52 -29.43
C PRO A 64 -61.04 -26.59 -28.41
N PRO A 65 -61.99 -27.28 -27.77
CA PRO A 65 -62.05 -28.74 -27.93
C PRO A 65 -63.49 -29.32 -27.96
N GLN A 66 -63.59 -30.65 -28.09
CA GLN A 66 -64.80 -31.48 -27.97
C GLN A 66 -65.88 -31.35 -29.07
N PRO A 67 -65.76 -32.11 -30.18
CA PRO A 67 -66.88 -32.42 -31.06
C PRO A 67 -67.66 -33.65 -30.59
N GLU A 68 -68.90 -33.49 -30.13
CA GLU A 68 -69.81 -34.64 -29.99
C GLU A 68 -70.12 -35.28 -31.36
N VAL A 69 -70.22 -36.62 -31.38
CA VAL A 69 -70.34 -37.38 -32.62
C VAL A 69 -71.75 -37.25 -33.25
N LYS A 70 -71.85 -36.45 -34.31
CA LYS A 70 -72.88 -36.59 -35.37
C LYS A 70 -72.45 -35.93 -36.70
N ARG A 71 -72.22 -36.78 -37.71
CA ARG A 71 -72.02 -36.43 -39.13
C ARG A 71 -73.09 -37.19 -39.97
N PRO A 72 -73.34 -36.88 -41.26
CA PRO A 72 -74.17 -35.74 -41.68
C PRO A 72 -75.43 -36.13 -42.50
N SER A 73 -76.18 -35.12 -42.92
CA SER A 73 -77.18 -35.13 -44.02
C SER A 73 -76.49 -35.40 -45.40
N PRO A 74 -77.21 -35.63 -46.54
CA PRO A 74 -78.65 -35.58 -46.77
C PRO A 74 -79.25 -36.81 -47.50
N GLY A 75 -80.58 -36.80 -47.66
CA GLY A 75 -81.35 -37.98 -48.05
C GLY A 75 -81.44 -38.35 -49.53
N ASN A 76 -82.15 -39.46 -49.75
CA ASN A 76 -83.15 -39.58 -50.81
C ASN A 76 -84.25 -40.60 -50.40
N PRO A 77 -85.47 -40.52 -50.94
CA PRO A 77 -86.61 -41.37 -50.57
C PRO A 77 -86.64 -42.72 -51.33
N LEU A 78 -87.72 -43.48 -51.13
CA LEU A 78 -88.06 -44.79 -51.78
C LEU A 78 -87.49 -46.06 -51.13
N ALA A 79 -87.69 -46.23 -49.82
CA ALA A 79 -87.45 -47.51 -49.10
C ALA A 79 -88.68 -48.05 -48.35
N SER A 80 -89.89 -47.55 -48.64
CA SER A 80 -91.13 -47.88 -47.91
C SER A 80 -92.25 -48.47 -48.80
N LEU A 81 -91.89 -49.28 -49.78
CA LEU A 81 -92.85 -50.00 -50.64
C LEU A 81 -92.31 -51.36 -51.11
N LEU A 82 -92.05 -52.28 -50.18
CA LEU A 82 -91.71 -53.68 -50.53
C LEU A 82 -91.99 -54.66 -49.38
N ASN A 83 -93.20 -54.61 -48.83
CA ASN A 83 -93.70 -55.62 -47.88
C ASN A 83 -94.97 -56.28 -48.45
N ALA A 84 -94.85 -56.83 -49.67
CA ALA A 84 -95.96 -57.33 -50.48
C ALA A 84 -95.60 -58.63 -51.21
N ILE A 85 -96.39 -59.68 -50.91
CA ILE A 85 -96.62 -60.90 -51.70
C ILE A 85 -95.49 -61.94 -51.78
N ALA A 86 -95.57 -62.94 -50.89
CA ALA A 86 -95.22 -64.36 -51.06
C ALA A 86 -95.91 -65.11 -49.88
N VAL A 87 -96.56 -66.28 -49.97
CA VAL A 87 -96.78 -67.32 -51.02
C VAL A 87 -98.21 -67.90 -50.87
N ILE A 88 -98.70 -68.62 -51.90
CA ILE A 88 -99.81 -69.63 -51.99
C ILE A 88 -100.74 -69.23 -53.15
N ALA A 89 -100.76 -69.81 -54.36
CA ALA A 89 -100.44 -71.14 -54.93
C ALA A 89 -101.62 -72.14 -55.02
N SER A 90 -101.83 -72.66 -56.24
CA SER A 90 -102.78 -73.71 -56.66
C SER A 90 -104.28 -73.33 -56.68
N GLY A 91 -105.09 -73.80 -57.64
CA GLY A 91 -104.80 -74.68 -58.77
C GLY A 91 -105.94 -74.77 -59.81
N LEU A 92 -105.75 -75.57 -60.86
CA LEU A 92 -106.68 -75.74 -62.00
C LEU A 92 -107.41 -77.11 -61.97
N LEU A 93 -108.55 -77.17 -62.69
CA LEU A 93 -109.30 -78.38 -63.13
C LEU A 93 -110.03 -79.24 -62.07
N ALA A 94 -111.38 -79.24 -62.11
CA ALA A 94 -112.22 -80.45 -62.36
C ALA A 94 -113.73 -80.15 -62.18
N GLY A 95 -114.60 -80.75 -62.99
CA GLY A 95 -116.07 -80.72 -62.81
C GLY A 95 -116.87 -80.96 -64.10
N LEU A 96 -117.51 -82.12 -64.24
CA LEU A 96 -118.20 -82.55 -65.48
C LEU A 96 -119.41 -83.46 -65.15
N LEU A 97 -120.46 -83.42 -65.99
CA LEU A 97 -121.70 -84.24 -66.03
C LEU A 97 -122.87 -83.88 -65.07
N GLY A 98 -124.12 -83.95 -65.60
CA GLY A 98 -125.35 -83.54 -64.89
C GLY A 98 -126.72 -83.71 -65.62
N THR A 99 -126.90 -84.74 -66.46
CA THR A 99 -128.17 -85.48 -66.75
C THR A 99 -129.56 -84.81 -66.98
N THR A 100 -130.01 -84.77 -68.25
CA THR A 100 -131.26 -85.37 -68.84
C THR A 100 -132.65 -85.43 -68.12
N GLN A 101 -133.76 -85.05 -68.83
CA GLN A 101 -134.85 -85.96 -69.35
C GLN A 101 -136.38 -85.51 -69.32
N ARG A 102 -136.98 -85.31 -70.52
CA ARG A 102 -138.35 -85.64 -71.09
C ARG A 102 -139.73 -85.43 -70.40
N GLU A 103 -140.71 -84.95 -71.20
CA GLU A 103 -141.72 -85.75 -72.00
C GLU A 103 -142.30 -84.85 -73.15
N LYS A 104 -143.39 -85.05 -73.95
CA LYS A 104 -144.56 -85.97 -74.16
C LYS A 104 -144.98 -85.85 -75.67
N LYS A 105 -145.32 -86.87 -76.48
CA LYS A 105 -146.62 -87.60 -76.77
C LYS A 105 -147.78 -86.72 -77.33
N ALA A 106 -148.66 -87.14 -78.27
CA ALA A 106 -149.07 -88.45 -78.87
C ALA A 106 -149.27 -88.32 -80.44
N LEU A 107 -149.55 -89.27 -81.37
CA LEU A 107 -150.34 -90.53 -81.58
C LEU A 107 -151.87 -90.35 -81.92
N GLN A 108 -152.57 -91.06 -82.84
CA GLN A 108 -152.20 -92.08 -83.88
C GLN A 108 -153.40 -92.50 -84.83
N ILE A 109 -153.14 -92.72 -86.15
CA ILE A 109 -153.82 -93.52 -87.24
C ILE A 109 -155.38 -93.64 -87.35
N CYS A 110 -155.96 -93.33 -88.56
CA CYS A 110 -156.88 -94.22 -89.34
C CYS A 110 -157.12 -93.73 -90.81
N CYS A 111 -157.80 -94.53 -91.65
CA CYS A 111 -158.07 -94.34 -93.11
C CYS A 111 -159.50 -93.75 -93.38
N PRO A 112 -160.00 -93.49 -94.63
CA PRO A 112 -159.45 -93.78 -95.98
C PRO A 112 -159.62 -92.73 -97.14
N THR A 113 -158.99 -93.05 -98.29
CA THR A 113 -159.37 -92.73 -99.71
C THR A 113 -159.21 -91.34 -100.38
N ASN A 114 -158.67 -91.41 -101.61
CA ASN A 114 -158.95 -90.64 -102.85
C ASN A 114 -158.16 -89.35 -103.26
N VAL A 115 -157.11 -89.60 -104.06
CA VAL A 115 -156.79 -89.00 -105.40
C VAL A 115 -156.49 -87.49 -105.55
N SER A 116 -155.39 -87.21 -106.29
CA SER A 116 -154.95 -85.93 -106.88
C SER A 116 -154.47 -84.78 -105.96
N ASN A 117 -153.14 -84.66 -105.79
CA ASN A 117 -152.40 -83.40 -105.57
C ASN A 117 -150.87 -83.66 -105.50
N ILE A 118 -150.15 -83.68 -106.63
CA ILE A 118 -148.70 -83.98 -106.66
C ILE A 118 -147.82 -82.73 -106.91
N SER A 119 -148.28 -81.76 -107.71
CA SER A 119 -147.45 -80.65 -108.23
C SER A 119 -147.16 -79.49 -107.27
N VAL A 120 -147.19 -79.70 -105.95
CA VAL A 120 -147.06 -78.63 -104.93
C VAL A 120 -145.89 -78.86 -103.96
N MET A 121 -145.34 -80.07 -103.88
CA MET A 121 -144.29 -80.39 -102.90
C MET A 121 -142.86 -80.04 -103.36
N GLU A 122 -142.57 -80.08 -104.67
CA GLU A 122 -141.19 -79.91 -105.17
C GLU A 122 -140.62 -78.50 -104.89
N ILE A 123 -141.42 -77.45 -105.06
CA ILE A 123 -140.98 -76.05 -104.92
C ILE A 123 -140.46 -75.75 -103.51
N LYS A 124 -141.06 -76.35 -102.47
CA LYS A 124 -140.66 -76.09 -101.07
C LYS A 124 -139.35 -76.76 -100.67
N LEU A 125 -138.97 -77.85 -101.32
CA LEU A 125 -137.77 -78.60 -100.93
C LEU A 125 -136.48 -77.84 -101.28
N ALA A 126 -136.50 -77.10 -102.40
CA ALA A 126 -135.33 -76.36 -102.91
C ALA A 126 -134.99 -75.10 -102.06
N GLU A 127 -135.99 -74.45 -101.47
CA GLU A 127 -135.77 -73.25 -100.62
C GLU A 127 -135.10 -73.62 -99.28
N ASP A 128 -135.54 -74.72 -98.64
CA ASP A 128 -134.96 -75.22 -97.39
C ASP A 128 -133.50 -75.68 -97.57
N GLU A 129 -133.16 -76.32 -98.69
CA GLU A 129 -131.79 -76.76 -98.99
C GLU A 129 -130.83 -75.56 -99.19
N ALA A 130 -131.27 -74.51 -99.90
CA ALA A 130 -130.50 -73.29 -100.08
C ALA A 130 -130.21 -72.57 -98.74
N ALA A 131 -131.21 -72.47 -97.86
CA ALA A 131 -131.06 -71.88 -96.53
C ALA A 131 -130.09 -72.66 -95.64
N MET A 132 -130.15 -74.00 -95.67
CA MET A 132 -129.24 -74.88 -94.95
C MET A 132 -127.77 -74.72 -95.38
N SER A 133 -127.52 -74.56 -96.68
CA SER A 133 -126.16 -74.38 -97.20
C SER A 133 -125.51 -73.07 -96.73
N LEU A 134 -126.24 -71.96 -96.84
CA LEU A 134 -125.77 -70.61 -96.45
C LEU A 134 -125.51 -70.50 -94.93
N LEU A 135 -126.31 -71.22 -94.13
CA LEU A 135 -126.09 -71.34 -92.68
C LEU A 135 -124.81 -72.13 -92.36
N ARG A 136 -124.56 -73.22 -93.09
CA ARG A 136 -123.38 -74.08 -92.92
C ARG A 136 -122.08 -73.33 -93.23
N GLU A 137 -122.04 -72.60 -94.35
CA GLU A 137 -120.91 -71.74 -94.73
C GLU A 137 -120.61 -70.68 -93.66
N ASN A 138 -121.64 -70.07 -93.07
CA ASN A 138 -121.48 -69.09 -91.99
C ASN A 138 -120.88 -69.70 -90.70
N TYR A 139 -121.28 -70.92 -90.33
CA TYR A 139 -120.69 -71.61 -89.18
C TYR A 139 -119.26 -72.05 -89.45
N GLU A 140 -118.97 -72.59 -90.63
CA GLU A 140 -117.63 -73.04 -91.02
C GLU A 140 -116.64 -71.86 -91.08
N LYS A 141 -117.06 -70.73 -91.66
CA LYS A 141 -116.28 -69.48 -91.66
C LYS A 141 -116.01 -68.95 -90.25
N ARG A 142 -117.02 -69.00 -89.36
CA ARG A 142 -116.86 -68.57 -87.95
C ARG A 142 -115.91 -69.47 -87.18
N LEU A 143 -116.01 -70.79 -87.36
CA LEU A 143 -115.12 -71.76 -86.73
C LEU A 143 -113.67 -71.57 -87.17
N LEU A 144 -113.45 -71.26 -88.46
CA LEU A 144 -112.11 -71.00 -89.00
C LEU A 144 -111.51 -69.69 -88.47
N ASP A 145 -112.30 -68.62 -88.37
CA ASP A 145 -111.86 -67.33 -87.82
C ASP A 145 -111.60 -67.42 -86.29
N GLU A 146 -112.39 -68.20 -85.57
CA GLU A 146 -112.16 -68.53 -84.15
C GLU A 146 -110.90 -69.39 -83.97
N GLN A 147 -110.63 -70.36 -84.87
CA GLN A 147 -109.37 -71.11 -84.86
C GLN A 147 -108.15 -70.22 -85.17
N VAL A 148 -108.27 -69.27 -86.10
CA VAL A 148 -107.21 -68.31 -86.43
C VAL A 148 -106.93 -67.35 -85.27
N THR A 149 -107.97 -66.84 -84.61
CA THR A 149 -107.82 -65.95 -83.45
C THR A 149 -107.27 -66.66 -82.22
N GLN A 150 -107.71 -67.89 -81.91
CA GLN A 150 -107.07 -68.72 -80.87
C GLN A 150 -105.59 -69.00 -81.19
N LYS A 151 -105.26 -69.35 -82.44
CA LYS A 151 -103.86 -69.59 -82.86
C LYS A 151 -103.00 -68.33 -82.83
N LYS A 152 -103.60 -67.14 -83.01
CA LYS A 152 -102.95 -65.84 -82.83
C LYS A 152 -102.68 -65.55 -81.35
N GLN A 153 -103.67 -65.75 -80.47
CA GLN A 153 -103.50 -65.60 -79.01
C GLN A 153 -102.44 -66.56 -78.45
N ALA A 154 -102.46 -67.84 -78.87
CA ALA A 154 -101.46 -68.82 -78.46
C ALA A 154 -100.03 -68.42 -78.84
N ARG A 155 -99.82 -67.81 -80.01
CA ARG A 155 -98.52 -67.23 -80.40
C ARG A 155 -98.16 -66.03 -79.54
N MET A 156 -99.08 -65.08 -79.32
CA MET A 156 -98.82 -63.93 -78.45
C MET A 156 -98.39 -64.36 -77.05
N PHE A 157 -99.05 -65.34 -76.44
CA PHE A 157 -98.64 -65.88 -75.13
C PHE A 157 -97.28 -66.60 -75.17
N GLN A 158 -96.91 -67.29 -76.26
CA GLN A 158 -95.59 -67.90 -76.40
C GLN A 158 -94.47 -66.86 -76.63
N ASP A 159 -94.75 -65.80 -77.40
CA ASP A 159 -93.83 -64.69 -77.62
C ASP A 159 -93.66 -63.85 -76.34
N GLU A 160 -94.73 -63.68 -75.55
CA GLU A 160 -94.72 -63.07 -74.21
C GLU A 160 -93.96 -63.95 -73.20
N GLU A 161 -94.17 -65.27 -73.18
CA GLU A 161 -93.43 -66.21 -72.33
C GLU A 161 -91.93 -66.18 -72.64
N ALA A 162 -91.55 -66.22 -73.93
CA ALA A 162 -90.16 -66.11 -74.37
C ALA A 162 -89.54 -64.76 -73.99
N SER A 163 -90.28 -63.66 -74.15
CA SER A 163 -89.88 -62.31 -73.74
C SER A 163 -89.66 -62.21 -72.23
N LEU A 164 -90.60 -62.75 -71.42
CA LEU A 164 -90.49 -62.81 -69.97
C LEU A 164 -89.34 -63.72 -69.50
N LEU A 165 -89.04 -64.80 -70.23
CA LEU A 165 -87.91 -65.68 -69.94
C LEU A 165 -86.56 -65.03 -70.24
N ASP A 166 -86.39 -64.26 -71.32
CA ASP A 166 -85.14 -63.49 -71.50
C ASP A 166 -85.08 -62.24 -70.61
N GLN A 167 -86.20 -61.60 -70.27
CA GLN A 167 -86.22 -60.58 -69.20
C GLN A 167 -85.79 -61.18 -67.85
N LEU A 168 -86.25 -62.39 -67.51
CA LEU A 168 -85.84 -63.12 -66.30
C LEU A 168 -84.35 -63.53 -66.37
N ALA A 169 -83.87 -63.96 -67.53
CA ALA A 169 -82.46 -64.28 -67.74
C ALA A 169 -81.59 -63.01 -67.68
N SER A 170 -82.04 -61.90 -68.24
CA SER A 170 -81.39 -60.59 -68.23
C SER A 170 -81.31 -60.01 -66.82
N THR A 171 -82.43 -59.97 -66.09
CA THR A 171 -82.46 -59.55 -64.68
C THR A 171 -81.64 -60.47 -63.78
N LYS A 172 -81.62 -61.79 -64.03
CA LYS A 172 -80.71 -62.71 -63.31
C LYS A 172 -79.23 -62.44 -63.62
N ARG A 173 -78.89 -62.05 -64.85
CA ARG A 173 -77.53 -61.60 -65.23
C ARG A 173 -77.17 -60.28 -64.55
N THR A 174 -78.07 -59.29 -64.48
CA THR A 174 -77.79 -58.01 -63.80
C THR A 174 -77.70 -58.17 -62.29
N VAL A 175 -78.58 -58.94 -61.65
CA VAL A 175 -78.48 -59.27 -60.21
C VAL A 175 -77.15 -59.96 -59.89
N LYS A 176 -76.65 -60.87 -60.74
CA LYS A 176 -75.32 -61.49 -60.55
C LYS A 176 -74.19 -60.47 -60.64
N LYS A 177 -74.23 -59.54 -61.61
CA LYS A 177 -73.25 -58.44 -61.71
C LYS A 177 -73.30 -57.51 -60.51
N LEU A 178 -74.49 -57.06 -60.11
CA LEU A 178 -74.70 -56.20 -58.95
C LEU A 178 -74.21 -56.88 -57.65
N TYR A 179 -74.39 -58.20 -57.52
CA TYR A 179 -73.83 -58.95 -56.39
C TYR A 179 -72.29 -58.98 -56.42
N GLU A 180 -71.67 -59.21 -57.58
CA GLU A 180 -70.21 -59.17 -57.75
C GLU A 180 -69.64 -57.75 -57.53
N GLU A 181 -70.37 -56.72 -57.92
CA GLU A 181 -70.04 -55.31 -57.70
C GLU A 181 -70.17 -54.93 -56.22
N VAL A 182 -71.27 -55.31 -55.55
CA VAL A 182 -71.45 -55.11 -54.09
C VAL A 182 -70.39 -55.86 -53.27
N MET A 183 -69.95 -57.05 -53.70
CA MET A 183 -68.88 -57.78 -53.02
C MET A 183 -67.52 -57.10 -53.18
N LYS A 184 -67.21 -56.52 -54.35
CA LYS A 184 -66.00 -55.70 -54.56
C LYS A 184 -66.05 -54.38 -53.78
N GLU A 185 -67.20 -53.71 -53.79
CA GLU A 185 -67.39 -52.47 -53.04
C GLU A 185 -67.27 -52.72 -51.53
N LYS A 186 -67.76 -53.86 -51.03
CA LYS A 186 -67.53 -54.30 -49.65
C LYS A 186 -66.04 -54.51 -49.36
N GLU A 187 -65.31 -55.16 -50.25
CA GLU A 187 -63.85 -55.36 -50.09
C GLU A 187 -63.10 -54.01 -50.05
N LEU A 188 -63.44 -53.10 -50.96
CA LEU A 188 -62.91 -51.74 -51.00
C LEU A 188 -63.26 -50.93 -49.74
N VAL A 189 -64.48 -51.06 -49.21
CA VAL A 189 -64.90 -50.43 -47.94
C VAL A 189 -64.12 -50.98 -46.75
N GLU A 190 -63.84 -52.29 -46.69
CA GLU A 190 -62.96 -52.82 -45.63
C GLU A 190 -61.51 -52.36 -45.81
N GLN A 191 -60.97 -52.29 -47.04
CA GLN A 191 -59.64 -51.73 -47.30
C GLN A 191 -59.55 -50.25 -46.88
N LEU A 192 -60.58 -49.44 -47.19
CA LEU A 192 -60.67 -48.04 -46.77
C LEU A 192 -60.77 -47.91 -45.24
N LYS A 193 -61.49 -48.80 -44.54
CA LYS A 193 -61.52 -48.80 -43.06
C LYS A 193 -60.15 -49.07 -42.45
N HIS A 194 -59.40 -50.04 -42.98
CA HIS A 194 -58.03 -50.29 -42.50
C HIS A 194 -57.13 -49.07 -42.77
N GLY A 195 -57.18 -48.51 -43.98
CA GLY A 195 -56.43 -47.28 -44.29
C GLY A 195 -56.84 -46.06 -43.47
N ILE A 196 -58.11 -45.92 -43.10
CA ILE A 196 -58.58 -44.90 -42.14
C ILE A 196 -57.99 -45.16 -40.76
N HIS A 197 -58.00 -46.41 -40.28
CA HIS A 197 -57.46 -46.76 -38.97
C HIS A 197 -55.93 -46.56 -38.87
N ASP A 198 -55.19 -46.95 -39.92
CA ASP A 198 -53.75 -46.69 -40.01
C ASP A 198 -53.44 -45.18 -40.03
N LEU A 199 -54.29 -44.37 -40.67
CA LEU A 199 -54.19 -42.91 -40.64
C LEU A 199 -54.59 -42.33 -39.28
N GLU A 200 -55.60 -42.86 -38.60
CA GLU A 200 -55.98 -42.45 -37.23
C GLU A 200 -54.83 -42.68 -36.25
N ILE A 201 -54.16 -43.84 -36.33
CA ILE A 201 -52.97 -44.16 -35.53
C ILE A 201 -51.81 -43.21 -35.88
N SER A 202 -51.56 -42.98 -37.17
CA SER A 202 -50.48 -42.08 -37.63
C SER A 202 -50.71 -40.62 -37.23
N ILE A 203 -51.97 -40.16 -37.20
CA ILE A 203 -52.35 -38.83 -36.71
C ILE A 203 -52.16 -38.75 -35.20
N ALA A 204 -52.63 -39.75 -34.43
CA ALA A 204 -52.47 -39.77 -32.98
C ALA A 204 -50.99 -39.75 -32.56
N GLN A 205 -50.13 -40.53 -33.25
CA GLN A 205 -48.69 -40.50 -33.01
C GLN A 205 -48.09 -39.13 -33.36
N ALA A 206 -48.49 -38.51 -34.47
CA ALA A 206 -48.01 -37.18 -34.86
C ALA A 206 -48.48 -36.07 -33.89
N GLU A 207 -49.64 -36.23 -33.23
CA GLU A 207 -50.11 -35.34 -32.17
C GLU A 207 -49.34 -35.53 -30.85
N GLU A 208 -49.00 -36.77 -30.47
CA GLU A 208 -48.13 -37.07 -29.32
C GLU A 208 -46.70 -36.54 -29.55
N ASP A 209 -46.09 -36.85 -30.70
CA ASP A 209 -44.77 -36.35 -31.10
C ASP A 209 -44.74 -34.81 -31.09
N LYS A 210 -45.78 -34.16 -31.63
CA LYS A 210 -45.93 -32.69 -31.60
C LYS A 210 -45.96 -32.16 -30.17
N HIS A 211 -46.72 -32.78 -29.26
CA HIS A 211 -46.78 -32.34 -27.87
C HIS A 211 -45.44 -32.54 -27.13
N ALA A 212 -44.72 -33.63 -27.40
CA ALA A 212 -43.36 -33.83 -26.88
C ALA A 212 -42.36 -32.78 -27.41
N PHE A 213 -42.50 -32.34 -28.68
CA PHE A 213 -41.72 -31.21 -29.21
C PHE A 213 -42.12 -29.87 -28.60
N GLU A 214 -43.41 -29.62 -28.33
CA GLU A 214 -43.91 -28.41 -27.66
C GLU A 214 -43.44 -28.32 -26.19
N GLU A 215 -43.38 -29.45 -25.48
CA GLU A 215 -42.84 -29.55 -24.12
C GLU A 215 -41.32 -29.30 -24.11
N ASN A 216 -40.55 -30.03 -24.93
CA ASN A 216 -39.10 -29.81 -25.04
C ASN A 216 -38.76 -28.36 -25.47
N LEU A 217 -39.55 -27.74 -26.34
CA LEU A 217 -39.38 -26.32 -26.71
C LEU A 217 -39.63 -25.39 -25.51
N ARG A 218 -40.64 -25.67 -24.67
CA ARG A 218 -40.92 -24.93 -23.43
C ARG A 218 -39.75 -25.02 -22.46
N ASP A 219 -39.21 -26.22 -22.25
CA ASP A 219 -38.02 -26.45 -21.42
C ASP A 219 -36.82 -25.68 -21.95
N LYS A 220 -36.61 -25.66 -23.28
CA LYS A 220 -35.52 -24.88 -23.88
C LYS A 220 -35.70 -23.38 -23.67
N LEU A 221 -36.92 -22.85 -23.75
CA LEU A 221 -37.21 -21.45 -23.43
C LEU A 221 -36.94 -21.13 -21.96
N GLU A 222 -37.37 -21.98 -21.01
CA GLU A 222 -37.06 -21.76 -19.58
C GLU A 222 -35.54 -21.78 -19.33
N THR A 223 -34.80 -22.72 -19.94
CA THR A 223 -33.32 -22.72 -19.84
C THR A 223 -32.66 -21.52 -20.53
N LEU A 224 -33.28 -20.96 -21.57
CA LEU A 224 -32.83 -19.74 -22.24
C LEU A 224 -33.02 -18.51 -21.33
N ASP A 225 -34.17 -18.39 -20.67
CA ASP A 225 -34.47 -17.29 -19.74
C ASP A 225 -33.55 -17.35 -18.51
N ILE A 226 -33.32 -18.54 -17.95
CA ILE A 226 -32.33 -18.76 -16.88
C ILE A 226 -30.90 -18.38 -17.35
N LEU A 227 -30.54 -18.69 -18.60
CA LEU A 227 -29.24 -18.32 -19.16
C LEU A 227 -29.15 -16.82 -19.43
N HIS A 228 -30.21 -16.17 -19.90
CA HIS A 228 -30.27 -14.72 -20.09
C HIS A 228 -30.15 -13.97 -18.75
N GLY A 229 -30.84 -14.43 -17.70
CA GLY A 229 -30.66 -13.93 -16.34
C GLY A 229 -29.21 -14.04 -15.85
N LYS A 230 -28.53 -15.17 -16.11
CA LYS A 230 -27.10 -15.34 -15.82
C LYS A 230 -26.20 -14.41 -16.63
N VAL A 231 -26.49 -14.19 -17.92
CA VAL A 231 -25.75 -13.23 -18.77
C VAL A 231 -25.91 -11.80 -18.24
N ASN A 232 -27.11 -11.41 -17.79
CA ASN A 232 -27.34 -10.08 -17.23
C ASN A 232 -26.58 -9.89 -15.89
N LEU A 233 -26.62 -10.89 -14.99
CA LEU A 233 -25.84 -10.89 -13.75
C LEU A 233 -24.32 -10.84 -14.00
N LEU A 234 -23.81 -11.60 -14.98
CA LEU A 234 -22.40 -11.55 -15.37
C LEU A 234 -22.02 -10.22 -16.03
N SER A 235 -22.93 -9.60 -16.77
CA SER A 235 -22.71 -8.28 -17.37
C SER A 235 -22.64 -7.18 -16.30
N GLN A 236 -23.45 -7.30 -15.24
CA GLN A 236 -23.34 -6.42 -14.07
C GLN A 236 -22.01 -6.64 -13.33
N ASP A 237 -21.66 -7.89 -12.99
CA ASP A 237 -20.39 -8.23 -12.33
C ASP A 237 -19.15 -7.78 -13.13
N VAL A 238 -19.23 -7.77 -14.47
CA VAL A 238 -18.20 -7.19 -15.35
C VAL A 238 -18.17 -5.66 -15.28
N ASN A 239 -19.32 -4.97 -15.31
CA ASN A 239 -19.37 -3.51 -15.20
C ASN A 239 -18.86 -3.03 -13.83
N ASP A 240 -19.31 -3.67 -12.75
CA ASP A 240 -18.90 -3.37 -11.38
C ASP A 240 -17.36 -3.55 -11.24
N LYS A 241 -16.79 -4.58 -11.89
CA LYS A 241 -15.33 -4.79 -11.92
C LYS A 241 -14.58 -3.77 -12.78
N GLU A 242 -15.14 -3.36 -13.92
CA GLU A 242 -14.54 -2.31 -14.75
C GLU A 242 -14.51 -0.97 -14.00
N GLU A 243 -15.58 -0.60 -13.29
CA GLU A 243 -15.60 0.60 -12.44
C GLU A 243 -14.50 0.53 -11.35
N ASN A 244 -14.41 -0.59 -10.62
CA ASN A 244 -13.33 -0.82 -9.65
C ASN A 244 -11.92 -0.75 -10.29
N ILE A 245 -11.73 -1.27 -11.51
CA ILE A 245 -10.45 -1.19 -12.25
C ILE A 245 -10.13 0.26 -12.62
N THR A 246 -11.11 1.06 -13.04
CA THR A 246 -10.90 2.48 -13.33
C THR A 246 -10.59 3.30 -12.07
N GLU A 247 -11.26 3.04 -10.95
CA GLU A 247 -10.94 3.67 -9.66
C GLU A 247 -9.52 3.32 -9.22
N LEU A 248 -9.17 2.02 -9.19
CA LEU A 248 -7.81 1.56 -8.86
C LEU A 248 -6.74 2.14 -9.77
N SER A 249 -7.03 2.29 -11.07
CA SER A 249 -6.13 2.93 -12.03
C SER A 249 -5.94 4.43 -11.75
N SER A 250 -7.00 5.13 -11.35
CA SER A 250 -6.91 6.54 -10.93
C SER A 250 -6.13 6.69 -9.63
N SER A 251 -6.37 5.82 -8.65
CA SER A 251 -5.66 5.78 -7.37
C SER A 251 -4.17 5.51 -7.58
N LEU A 252 -3.81 4.51 -8.39
CA LEU A 252 -2.44 4.20 -8.78
C LEU A 252 -1.76 5.38 -9.48
N SER A 253 -2.46 6.07 -10.39
CA SER A 253 -1.95 7.28 -11.05
C SER A 253 -1.65 8.41 -10.05
N THR A 254 -2.52 8.64 -9.06
CA THR A 254 -2.22 9.62 -7.99
C THR A 254 -1.04 9.19 -7.12
N LYS A 255 -0.89 7.90 -6.82
CA LYS A 255 0.23 7.38 -6.01
C LYS A 255 1.58 7.40 -6.73
N GLU A 256 1.58 7.23 -8.04
CA GLU A 256 2.76 7.47 -8.89
C GLU A 256 3.16 8.96 -8.86
N GLY A 257 2.18 9.87 -8.92
CA GLY A 257 2.41 11.32 -8.74
C GLY A 257 2.98 11.68 -7.36
N ASP A 258 2.41 11.12 -6.28
CA ASP A 258 2.94 11.26 -4.91
C ASP A 258 4.39 10.75 -4.82
N TYR A 259 4.69 9.60 -5.42
CA TYR A 259 6.02 9.00 -5.41
C TYR A 259 7.05 9.85 -6.17
N GLN A 260 6.71 10.38 -7.35
CA GLN A 260 7.57 11.29 -8.10
C GLN A 260 7.84 12.60 -7.34
N SER A 261 6.81 13.16 -6.69
CA SER A 261 6.93 14.33 -5.81
C SER A 261 7.87 14.06 -4.62
N LEU A 262 7.68 12.92 -3.93
CA LEU A 262 8.54 12.49 -2.83
C LEU A 262 9.99 12.25 -3.27
N HIS A 263 10.19 11.71 -4.47
CA HIS A 263 11.53 11.50 -5.04
C HIS A 263 12.25 12.82 -5.36
N LEU A 264 11.53 13.83 -5.87
CA LEU A 264 12.07 15.18 -6.05
C LEU A 264 12.47 15.81 -4.70
N MET A 265 11.60 15.72 -3.69
CA MET A 265 11.88 16.21 -2.33
C MET A 265 13.08 15.47 -1.68
N PHE A 266 13.20 14.17 -1.89
CA PHE A 266 14.35 13.38 -1.43
C PHE A 266 15.66 13.83 -2.06
N ASN A 267 15.69 14.06 -3.38
CA ASN A 267 16.89 14.55 -4.06
C ASN A 267 17.27 15.98 -3.61
N GLN A 268 16.30 16.89 -3.48
CA GLN A 268 16.54 18.25 -2.98
C GLN A 268 17.04 18.28 -1.52
N THR A 269 16.50 17.44 -0.64
CA THR A 269 16.96 17.34 0.75
C THR A 269 18.34 16.69 0.86
N LYS A 270 18.66 15.71 -0.02
CA LYS A 270 20.00 15.15 -0.16
C LYS A 270 21.02 16.21 -0.61
N GLU A 271 20.73 16.98 -1.66
CA GLU A 271 21.59 18.08 -2.13
C GLU A 271 21.80 19.14 -1.03
N SER A 272 20.74 19.48 -0.30
CA SER A 272 20.80 20.39 0.85
C SER A 272 21.69 19.87 1.98
N LEU A 273 21.66 18.55 2.24
CA LEU A 273 22.52 17.89 3.22
C LEU A 273 23.99 17.83 2.76
N GLU A 274 24.26 17.57 1.48
CA GLU A 274 25.62 17.60 0.91
C GLU A 274 26.22 19.01 0.98
N HIS A 275 25.42 20.06 0.72
CA HIS A 275 25.79 21.45 0.94
C HIS A 275 26.04 21.77 2.43
N ALA A 276 25.16 21.32 3.34
CA ALA A 276 25.33 21.53 4.79
C ALA A 276 26.60 20.83 5.33
N ASN A 277 26.90 19.61 4.88
CA ASN A 277 28.14 18.91 5.22
C ASN A 277 29.38 19.64 4.69
N SER A 278 29.34 20.12 3.45
CA SER A 278 30.41 20.95 2.87
C SER A 278 30.64 22.23 3.67
N ARG A 279 29.56 22.86 4.16
CA ARG A 279 29.60 24.04 5.03
C ARG A 279 30.17 23.73 6.41
N MET A 280 29.85 22.56 6.97
CA MET A 280 30.39 22.07 8.24
C MET A 280 31.90 21.82 8.17
N GLU A 281 32.39 21.17 7.10
CA GLU A 281 33.82 20.92 6.90
C GLU A 281 34.62 22.23 6.74
N GLN A 282 34.06 23.24 6.07
CA GLN A 282 34.64 24.59 6.00
C GLN A 282 34.74 25.24 7.39
N LEU A 283 33.69 25.14 8.20
CA LEU A 283 33.66 25.70 9.55
C LEU A 283 34.64 24.97 10.49
N GLU A 284 34.77 23.65 10.38
CA GLU A 284 35.75 22.87 11.15
C GLU A 284 37.18 23.29 10.81
N LYS A 285 37.51 23.44 9.53
CA LYS A 285 38.81 23.97 9.06
C LYS A 285 39.09 25.37 9.59
N TYR A 286 38.08 26.26 9.60
CA TYR A 286 38.20 27.60 10.17
C TYR A 286 38.43 27.57 11.69
N VAL A 287 37.67 26.78 12.43
CA VAL A 287 37.84 26.60 13.89
C VAL A 287 39.23 26.04 14.21
N TYR A 288 39.76 25.11 13.41
CA TYR A 288 41.10 24.57 13.59
C TYR A 288 42.19 25.64 13.33
N ALA A 289 42.01 26.50 12.33
CA ALA A 289 42.91 27.63 12.06
C ALA A 289 42.90 28.65 13.22
N VAL A 290 41.72 29.07 13.68
CA VAL A 290 41.56 29.99 14.82
C VAL A 290 42.13 29.40 16.11
N LYS A 291 41.94 28.09 16.36
CA LYS A 291 42.54 27.38 17.50
C LYS A 291 44.08 27.42 17.48
N ASN A 292 44.69 27.33 16.30
CA ASN A 292 46.15 27.41 16.16
C ASN A 292 46.67 28.85 16.33
N ASP A 293 45.95 29.86 15.83
CA ASP A 293 46.26 31.28 16.06
C ASP A 293 46.12 31.67 17.56
N ILE A 294 45.07 31.20 18.23
CA ILE A 294 44.92 31.38 19.69
C ILE A 294 46.08 30.70 20.42
N LYS A 295 46.51 29.50 20.00
CA LYS A 295 47.65 28.80 20.63
C LYS A 295 48.98 29.55 20.45
N SER A 296 49.23 30.14 19.28
CA SER A 296 50.44 30.96 19.07
C SER A 296 50.38 32.26 19.87
N LYS A 297 49.21 32.90 19.97
CA LYS A 297 48.99 34.09 20.81
C LYS A 297 49.16 33.81 22.30
N ILE A 298 48.67 32.67 22.82
CA ILE A 298 48.96 32.22 24.20
C ILE A 298 50.48 32.08 24.39
N SER A 299 51.18 31.41 23.48
CA SER A 299 52.64 31.24 23.56
C SER A 299 53.40 32.58 23.55
N SER A 300 52.86 33.59 22.83
CA SER A 300 53.40 34.96 22.82
C SER A 300 53.11 35.73 24.12
N ILE A 301 51.93 35.53 24.71
CA ILE A 301 51.56 36.08 26.02
C ILE A 301 52.42 35.48 27.13
N ASP A 302 52.70 34.17 27.08
CA ASP A 302 53.59 33.49 28.02
C ASP A 302 55.01 34.09 27.96
N SER A 303 55.56 34.29 26.76
CA SER A 303 56.86 34.97 26.54
C SER A 303 56.85 36.41 27.06
N LEU A 304 55.81 37.20 26.78
CA LEU A 304 55.66 38.57 27.29
C LEU A 304 55.53 38.61 28.82
N ASN A 305 54.91 37.60 29.42
CA ASN A 305 54.82 37.47 30.87
C ASN A 305 56.16 37.08 31.49
N GLU A 306 56.97 36.24 30.84
CA GLU A 306 58.37 36.00 31.24
C GLU A 306 59.20 37.29 31.17
N ASP A 307 59.13 38.04 30.06
CA ASP A 307 59.80 39.34 29.91
C ASP A 307 59.38 40.32 31.02
N VAL A 308 58.08 40.47 31.28
CA VAL A 308 57.55 41.30 32.37
C VAL A 308 58.07 40.85 33.74
N GLN A 309 58.18 39.55 34.01
CA GLN A 309 58.78 39.03 35.25
C GLN A 309 60.28 39.35 35.34
N THR A 310 61.04 39.35 34.23
CA THR A 310 62.44 39.82 34.26
C THR A 310 62.54 41.32 34.53
N LEU A 311 61.64 42.13 33.94
CA LEU A 311 61.58 43.58 34.17
C LEU A 311 61.20 43.93 35.61
N TYR A 312 60.28 43.18 36.25
CA TYR A 312 59.98 43.37 37.67
C TYR A 312 61.18 43.06 38.58
N ARG A 313 61.98 42.04 38.27
CA ARG A 313 63.24 41.75 38.99
C ARG A 313 64.25 42.87 38.78
N ALA A 314 64.51 43.25 37.52
CA ALA A 314 65.42 44.34 37.19
C ALA A 314 65.01 45.70 37.81
N LYS A 315 63.70 45.95 37.95
CA LYS A 315 63.15 47.09 38.69
C LYS A 315 63.47 47.00 40.18
N SER A 316 63.23 45.86 40.83
CA SER A 316 63.54 45.65 42.26
C SER A 316 65.04 45.84 42.53
N ASP A 317 65.89 45.25 41.70
CA ASP A 317 67.34 45.42 41.71
C ASP A 317 67.79 46.88 41.54
N ALA A 318 67.01 47.70 40.83
CA ALA A 318 67.28 49.11 40.63
C ALA A 318 66.76 49.97 41.80
N GLU A 319 65.59 49.66 42.35
CA GLU A 319 65.05 50.31 43.55
C GLU A 319 65.93 50.06 44.79
N GLU A 320 66.52 48.87 44.93
CA GLU A 320 67.52 48.57 45.95
C GLU A 320 68.80 49.41 45.76
N LYS A 321 69.35 49.47 44.53
CA LYS A 321 70.53 50.28 44.21
C LYS A 321 70.29 51.78 44.41
N ILE A 322 69.10 52.28 44.08
CA ILE A 322 68.69 53.67 44.35
C ILE A 322 68.60 53.92 45.85
N SER A 323 68.05 52.98 46.63
CA SER A 323 67.94 53.11 48.08
C SER A 323 69.31 53.17 48.76
N GLU A 324 70.26 52.31 48.35
CA GLU A 324 71.64 52.33 48.86
C GLU A 324 72.40 53.58 48.38
N LEU A 325 72.20 54.06 47.15
CA LEU A 325 72.77 55.34 46.69
C LEU A 325 72.20 56.55 47.45
N MET A 326 70.91 56.57 47.78
CA MET A 326 70.30 57.61 48.62
C MET A 326 70.87 57.58 50.05
N LYS A 327 71.09 56.39 50.61
CA LYS A 327 71.76 56.23 51.89
C LYS A 327 73.21 56.74 51.86
N GLN A 328 74.00 56.34 50.86
CA GLN A 328 75.37 56.85 50.66
C GLN A 328 75.40 58.37 50.45
N TYR A 329 74.41 58.94 49.75
CA TYR A 329 74.27 60.39 49.61
C TYR A 329 74.01 61.08 50.96
N THR A 330 73.09 60.57 51.78
CA THR A 330 72.81 61.18 53.10
C THR A 330 73.96 61.01 54.09
N GLU A 331 74.69 59.89 54.04
CA GLU A 331 75.95 59.70 54.78
C GLU A 331 77.04 60.69 54.32
N LEU A 332 77.17 60.94 53.02
CA LEU A 332 78.10 61.92 52.45
C LEU A 332 77.70 63.37 52.78
N GLU A 333 76.41 63.71 52.75
CA GLU A 333 75.90 65.02 53.16
C GLU A 333 76.20 65.27 54.64
N ALA A 334 75.91 64.30 55.50
CA ALA A 334 76.24 64.38 56.92
C ALA A 334 77.74 64.53 57.17
N ALA A 335 78.59 63.76 56.48
CA ALA A 335 80.04 63.86 56.57
C ALA A 335 80.57 65.21 56.05
N SER A 336 79.98 65.74 54.97
CA SER A 336 80.29 67.07 54.41
C SER A 336 79.91 68.19 55.39
N LYS A 337 78.72 68.12 55.98
CA LYS A 337 78.22 69.08 56.97
C LYS A 337 79.06 69.06 58.26
N MET A 338 79.47 67.87 58.73
CA MET A 338 80.39 67.69 59.85
C MET A 338 81.81 68.22 59.54
N ARG A 339 82.27 68.12 58.29
CA ARG A 339 83.53 68.75 57.86
C ARG A 339 83.39 70.27 57.86
N ALA A 340 82.34 70.81 57.23
CA ALA A 340 82.12 72.26 57.15
C ALA A 340 81.99 72.92 58.53
N SER A 341 81.35 72.27 59.51
CA SER A 341 81.29 72.79 60.89
C SER A 341 82.67 72.80 61.57
N ARG A 342 83.47 71.73 61.39
CA ARG A 342 84.83 71.62 61.91
C ARG A 342 85.79 72.63 61.27
N ASP A 343 85.67 72.84 59.97
CA ASP A 343 86.48 73.81 59.22
C ASP A 343 86.09 75.25 59.63
N SER A 344 84.81 75.52 59.88
CA SER A 344 84.33 76.79 60.43
C SER A 344 84.80 77.06 61.87
N GLU A 345 84.82 76.03 62.73
CA GLU A 345 85.40 76.10 64.09
C GLU A 345 86.91 76.40 64.04
N LEU A 346 87.64 75.75 63.12
CA LEU A 346 89.06 75.97 62.90
C LEU A 346 89.36 77.38 62.36
N LEU A 347 88.54 77.89 61.43
CA LEU A 347 88.62 79.26 60.93
C LEU A 347 88.36 80.28 62.05
N SER A 348 87.29 80.12 62.84
CA SER A 348 86.99 81.01 63.96
C SER A 348 88.12 81.06 65.01
N ASN A 349 88.75 79.92 65.28
CA ASN A 349 89.96 79.84 66.12
C ASN A 349 91.16 80.57 65.48
N LYS A 350 91.32 80.50 64.16
CA LYS A 350 92.37 81.22 63.41
C LYS A 350 92.13 82.73 63.38
N ASP A 351 90.91 83.19 63.21
CA ASP A 351 90.55 84.61 63.30
C ASP A 351 90.77 85.13 64.73
N GLY A 352 90.43 84.34 65.76
CA GLY A 352 90.76 84.67 67.16
C GLY A 352 92.26 84.81 67.42
N GLN A 353 93.10 83.96 66.80
CA GLN A 353 94.57 84.08 66.85
C GLN A 353 95.09 85.30 66.08
N LEU A 354 94.44 85.66 64.96
CA LEU A 354 94.81 86.82 64.15
C LEU A 354 94.48 88.13 64.89
N ASN A 355 93.29 88.23 65.49
CA ASN A 355 92.89 89.37 66.30
C ASN A 355 93.84 89.60 67.50
N GLN A 356 94.32 88.54 68.16
CA GLN A 356 95.35 88.66 69.21
C GLN A 356 96.72 89.14 68.69
N LEU A 357 97.04 88.91 67.42
CA LEU A 357 98.25 89.43 66.80
C LEU A 357 98.09 90.90 66.37
N GLU A 358 96.90 91.27 65.90
CA GLU A 358 96.54 92.65 65.55
C GLU A 358 96.46 93.56 66.80
N GLU A 359 95.89 93.07 67.90
CA GLU A 359 95.90 93.77 69.21
C GLU A 359 97.33 94.04 69.69
N ARG A 360 98.21 93.03 69.62
CA ARG A 360 99.64 93.18 69.97
C ARG A 360 100.42 94.09 69.02
N LEU A 361 100.04 94.16 67.74
CA LEU A 361 100.61 95.11 66.79
C LEU A 361 100.17 96.54 67.14
N SER A 362 98.90 96.71 67.51
CA SER A 362 98.33 97.99 67.93
C SER A 362 98.98 98.53 69.21
N THR A 363 99.23 97.69 70.22
CA THR A 363 99.98 98.11 71.42
C THR A 363 101.41 98.52 71.07
N ALA A 364 102.14 97.71 70.29
CA ALA A 364 103.52 98.04 69.90
C ALA A 364 103.62 99.32 69.03
N LEU A 365 102.60 99.63 68.23
CA LEU A 365 102.50 100.88 67.50
C LEU A 365 102.17 102.08 68.41
N SER A 366 101.37 101.87 69.46
CA SER A 366 101.12 102.87 70.51
C SER A 366 102.40 103.19 71.27
N ASP A 367 103.09 102.18 71.78
CA ASP A 367 104.37 102.31 72.50
C ASP A 367 105.40 103.07 71.63
N SER A 368 105.53 102.68 70.35
CA SER A 368 106.41 103.35 69.38
C SER A 368 105.97 104.78 69.03
N SER A 369 104.71 105.15 69.25
CA SER A 369 104.24 106.53 69.10
C SER A 369 104.60 107.39 70.31
N GLU A 370 104.61 106.81 71.51
CA GLU A 370 105.00 107.48 72.75
C GLU A 370 106.52 107.69 72.81
N ASP A 371 107.31 106.71 72.34
CA ASP A 371 108.75 106.88 72.05
C ASP A 371 109.04 108.09 71.14
N ARG A 372 108.21 108.35 70.12
CA ARG A 372 108.39 109.52 69.24
C ARG A 372 108.10 110.83 69.96
N ILE A 373 107.17 110.85 70.91
CA ILE A 373 106.88 112.04 71.73
C ILE A 373 108.10 112.34 72.61
N ILE A 374 108.65 111.33 73.29
CA ILE A 374 109.86 111.46 74.11
C ILE A 374 111.06 111.94 73.26
N ILE A 375 111.23 111.40 72.04
CA ILE A 375 112.27 111.87 71.10
C ILE A 375 112.05 113.33 70.67
N ALA A 376 110.81 113.75 70.43
CA ALA A 376 110.51 115.15 70.10
C ALA A 376 110.80 116.10 71.27
N GLU A 377 110.46 115.69 72.49
CA GLU A 377 110.68 116.45 73.72
C GLU A 377 112.18 116.62 74.01
N LEU A 378 112.98 115.55 73.93
CA LEU A 378 114.44 115.60 74.03
C LEU A 378 115.12 116.49 72.97
N ASN A 379 114.59 116.51 71.74
CA ASN A 379 115.09 117.44 70.71
C ASN A 379 114.75 118.90 71.02
N SER A 380 113.62 119.17 71.68
CA SER A 380 113.26 120.52 72.13
C SER A 380 114.18 121.01 73.27
N GLU A 381 114.53 120.14 74.21
CA GLU A 381 115.53 120.44 75.25
C GLU A 381 116.92 120.71 74.64
N LEU A 382 117.31 119.97 73.60
CA LEU A 382 118.58 120.17 72.91
C LEU A 382 118.69 121.57 72.29
N GLU A 383 117.66 122.01 71.56
CA GLU A 383 117.66 123.36 70.96
C GLU A 383 117.46 124.49 71.98
N ALA A 384 116.77 124.24 73.10
CA ALA A 384 116.75 125.17 74.23
C ALA A 384 118.15 125.39 74.84
N ASN A 385 118.92 124.31 75.05
CA ASN A 385 120.31 124.40 75.49
C ASN A 385 121.20 125.08 74.43
N ARG A 386 120.96 124.81 73.14
CA ARG A 386 121.72 125.38 72.01
C ARG A 386 121.55 126.90 71.89
N THR A 387 120.31 127.39 72.07
CA THR A 387 120.00 128.83 72.08
C THR A 387 120.52 129.53 73.33
N MET A 388 120.49 128.88 74.50
CA MET A 388 121.14 129.41 75.71
C MET A 388 122.65 129.58 75.53
N LEU A 389 123.34 128.59 74.95
CA LEU A 389 124.79 128.65 74.69
C LEU A 389 125.17 129.76 73.67
N LEU A 390 124.32 130.00 72.66
CA LEU A 390 124.51 131.12 71.72
C LEU A 390 124.47 132.49 72.43
N ASN A 391 123.60 132.66 73.43
CA ASN A 391 123.51 133.90 74.21
C ASN A 391 124.76 134.12 75.10
N GLU A 392 125.38 133.06 75.65
CA GLU A 392 126.67 133.16 76.34
C GLU A 392 127.82 133.55 75.38
N VAL A 393 127.77 133.09 74.13
CA VAL A 393 128.76 133.48 73.10
C VAL A 393 128.59 134.94 72.69
N GLU A 394 127.37 135.43 72.50
CA GLU A 394 127.12 136.83 72.13
C GLU A 394 127.51 137.81 73.26
N THR A 395 127.19 137.48 74.52
CA THR A 395 127.57 138.30 75.68
C THR A 395 129.07 138.35 75.90
N ARG A 396 129.80 137.24 75.68
CA ARG A 396 131.28 137.24 75.67
C ARG A 396 131.87 138.10 74.55
N LYS A 397 131.23 138.15 73.37
CA LYS A 397 131.76 138.84 72.19
C LYS A 397 131.80 140.37 72.38
N LYS A 398 130.67 140.97 72.78
CA LYS A 398 130.54 142.45 72.84
C LYS A 398 131.24 143.10 74.03
N LEU A 399 131.66 142.32 75.03
CA LEU A 399 132.60 142.78 76.07
C LEU A 399 134.00 143.05 75.50
N SER A 400 134.36 142.44 74.37
CA SER A 400 135.63 142.67 73.67
C SER A 400 135.61 143.93 72.80
N ASP A 401 134.47 144.22 72.15
CA ASP A 401 134.34 145.34 71.21
C ASP A 401 134.51 146.71 71.91
N LEU A 402 134.15 146.80 73.19
CA LEU A 402 134.23 148.02 74.01
C LEU A 402 135.67 148.46 74.34
N VAL A 403 136.66 147.57 74.22
CA VAL A 403 138.05 147.81 74.64
C VAL A 403 138.92 148.40 73.53
N GLN A 404 138.54 148.22 72.25
CA GLN A 404 139.41 148.54 71.11
C GLN A 404 139.10 149.87 70.41
N SER A 405 137.84 150.33 70.41
CA SER A 405 137.43 151.54 69.66
C SER A 405 137.63 152.86 70.41
N THR A 406 138.00 152.80 71.70
CA THR A 406 138.45 153.97 72.49
C THR A 406 139.79 154.53 72.03
N GLU A 407 140.44 153.90 71.05
CA GLU A 407 141.75 154.28 70.49
C GLU A 407 141.64 155.18 69.23
N ASP A 408 140.55 155.07 68.46
CA ASP A 408 140.38 155.73 67.15
C ASP A 408 139.65 157.09 67.19
N ALA A 409 139.44 157.68 68.38
CA ALA A 409 138.76 158.96 68.58
C ALA A 409 139.56 160.21 68.10
N LEU A 410 140.40 160.08 67.07
CA LEU A 410 141.45 161.03 66.71
C LEU A 410 141.56 161.36 65.21
N LYS A 411 140.56 161.04 64.37
CA LYS A 411 140.64 161.32 62.92
C LYS A 411 139.36 161.74 62.19
N GLU A 412 138.63 162.66 62.82
CA GLU A 412 138.14 163.91 62.19
C GLU A 412 138.54 164.07 60.70
N SER A 413 137.70 163.68 59.72
CA SER A 413 138.14 163.72 58.31
C SER A 413 137.10 163.82 57.18
N ARG A 414 135.95 163.12 57.18
CA ARG A 414 135.21 162.91 55.90
C ARG A 414 133.68 162.72 55.99
N ASN A 415 132.94 163.83 56.04
CA ASN A 415 131.47 163.89 55.95
C ASN A 415 130.94 163.92 54.49
N GLU A 416 131.40 163.01 53.61
CA GLU A 416 130.89 162.92 52.22
C GLU A 416 130.82 161.47 51.71
N LEU A 417 129.60 160.96 51.44
CA LEU A 417 129.19 160.26 50.20
C LEU A 417 127.78 159.62 50.35
N PHE A 418 126.74 160.39 50.04
CA PHE A 418 125.32 159.99 50.16
C PHE A 418 124.74 159.50 48.81
N LYS A 419 125.40 158.56 48.12
CA LYS A 419 124.98 158.11 46.76
C LYS A 419 125.33 156.64 46.46
N LEU A 420 124.36 155.74 46.68
CA LEU A 420 124.20 154.36 46.16
C LEU A 420 123.05 153.72 46.96
N SER A 421 121.75 153.77 46.61
CA SER A 421 121.04 154.09 45.36
C SER A 421 121.31 153.11 44.22
N GLU A 422 120.39 152.20 43.90
CA GLU A 422 119.28 152.44 42.95
C GLU A 422 118.60 151.13 42.48
N GLU A 423 119.27 149.97 42.59
CA GLU A 423 118.87 148.73 41.89
C GLU A 423 118.50 147.56 42.83
N LEU A 424 117.21 147.18 42.86
CA LEU A 424 116.70 145.81 42.62
C LEU A 424 115.15 145.81 42.59
N ASN A 425 114.55 146.72 41.80
CA ASN A 425 113.09 146.83 41.66
C ASN A 425 112.52 145.84 40.61
N GLU A 426 113.02 144.60 40.59
CA GLU A 426 112.57 143.58 39.63
C GLU A 426 111.77 142.46 40.30
N VAL A 427 110.45 142.72 40.33
CA VAL A 427 109.40 141.85 39.75
C VAL A 427 109.18 140.49 40.45
N ASN A 428 108.06 140.26 41.17
CA ASN A 428 106.65 140.42 40.77
C ASN A 428 106.18 139.43 39.67
N ILE A 429 106.66 138.18 39.73
CA ILE A 429 106.23 137.01 38.94
C ILE A 429 105.92 135.83 39.90
N SER A 430 105.22 134.79 39.41
CA SER A 430 104.89 133.49 40.09
C SER A 430 103.64 133.43 40.98
N ASN A 431 102.73 134.40 40.81
CA ASN A 431 101.34 134.33 41.28
C ASN A 431 100.57 133.14 40.63
N HIS A 432 100.55 131.95 41.26
CA HIS A 432 100.07 130.69 40.65
C HIS A 432 99.12 129.84 41.53
N ASP A 433 99.25 129.89 42.86
CA ASP A 433 98.75 128.84 43.77
C ASP A 433 97.22 128.77 43.97
N LEU A 434 96.48 129.81 43.55
CA LEU A 434 95.01 129.89 43.70
C LEU A 434 94.20 128.87 42.86
N THR A 435 94.85 127.99 42.11
CA THR A 435 94.20 127.04 41.18
C THR A 435 93.70 125.76 41.88
N THR A 436 94.26 125.42 43.05
CA THR A 436 94.08 124.10 43.70
C THR A 436 92.70 123.88 44.33
N GLN A 437 92.08 124.95 44.87
CA GLN A 437 90.84 124.88 45.66
C GLN A 437 89.56 124.60 44.84
N ILE A 438 89.63 124.62 43.51
CA ILE A 438 88.46 124.37 42.63
C ILE A 438 88.16 122.86 42.50
N SER A 439 89.07 121.99 42.94
CA SER A 439 89.01 120.55 42.68
C SER A 439 87.98 119.76 43.51
N GLU A 440 87.70 120.16 44.76
CA GLU A 440 86.91 119.33 45.71
C GLU A 440 85.41 119.31 45.39
N PHE A 441 84.84 120.42 44.88
CA PHE A 441 83.41 120.59 44.60
C PHE A 441 82.84 119.68 43.50
N THR A 442 83.67 118.84 42.87
CA THR A 442 83.28 117.96 41.75
C THR A 442 82.78 116.58 42.22
N ASN A 443 83.16 116.14 43.43
CA ASN A 443 82.86 114.77 43.88
C ASN A 443 81.40 114.55 44.31
N GLU A 444 80.82 115.46 45.09
CA GLU A 444 79.43 115.36 45.59
C GLU A 444 78.39 115.24 44.46
N SER A 445 78.68 115.86 43.31
CA SER A 445 77.82 115.81 42.11
C SER A 445 77.66 114.40 41.51
N ASN A 446 78.61 113.50 41.75
CA ASN A 446 78.60 112.15 41.18
C ASN A 446 77.79 111.14 42.00
N GLU A 447 77.66 111.32 43.33
CA GLU A 447 76.94 110.38 44.19
C GLU A 447 75.43 110.39 43.91
N VAL A 448 74.84 111.59 43.81
CA VAL A 448 73.42 111.79 43.46
C VAL A 448 73.06 111.12 42.12
N LYS A 449 74.03 111.06 41.20
CA LYS A 449 73.86 110.53 39.85
C LYS A 449 73.84 108.99 39.82
N GLN A 450 74.55 108.31 40.72
CA GLN A 450 74.47 106.84 40.82
C GLN A 450 73.16 106.36 41.47
N ALA A 451 72.63 107.10 42.44
CA ALA A 451 71.40 106.73 43.15
C ALA A 451 70.18 106.64 42.21
N LEU A 452 70.12 107.51 41.18
CA LEU A 452 69.04 107.53 40.21
C LEU A 452 69.09 106.34 39.23
N ILE A 453 70.28 105.88 38.84
CA ILE A 453 70.48 104.80 37.87
C ILE A 453 69.90 103.48 38.40
N LYS A 454 70.22 103.12 39.66
CA LYS A 454 69.70 101.89 40.29
C LYS A 454 68.17 101.82 40.33
N LYS A 455 67.49 102.97 40.46
CA LYS A 455 66.01 103.04 40.45
C LYS A 455 65.38 102.85 39.07
N VAL A 456 66.13 103.05 38.00
CA VAL A 456 65.70 102.72 36.63
C VAL A 456 65.91 101.23 36.35
N GLU A 457 67.05 100.67 36.76
CA GLU A 457 67.36 99.24 36.61
C GLU A 457 66.36 98.34 37.36
N GLU A 458 65.94 98.74 38.57
CA GLU A 458 64.84 98.09 39.30
C GLU A 458 63.54 98.07 38.48
N ALA A 459 63.14 99.19 37.86
CA ALA A 459 61.90 99.28 37.09
C ALA A 459 61.92 98.46 35.80
N GLU A 460 63.05 98.43 35.07
CA GLU A 460 63.20 97.58 33.87
C GLU A 460 63.15 96.09 34.20
N SER A 461 63.62 95.68 35.39
CA SER A 461 63.52 94.28 35.83
C SER A 461 62.07 93.82 36.04
N VAL A 462 61.20 94.69 36.56
CA VAL A 462 59.77 94.42 36.75
C VAL A 462 59.03 94.37 35.39
N CYS A 463 59.37 95.25 34.45
CA CYS A 463 58.82 95.20 33.09
C CYS A 463 59.20 93.92 32.34
N LYS A 464 60.40 93.36 32.57
CA LYS A 464 60.76 92.02 32.06
C LYS A 464 59.92 90.92 32.72
N ALA A 465 59.86 90.88 34.04
CA ALA A 465 59.09 89.86 34.76
C ALA A 465 57.62 89.81 34.32
N LEU A 466 56.97 90.97 34.15
CA LEU A 466 55.60 91.06 33.63
C LEU A 466 55.46 90.63 32.16
N SER A 467 56.49 90.83 31.34
CA SER A 467 56.52 90.34 29.95
C SER A 467 56.71 88.83 29.87
N ASP A 468 57.51 88.25 30.77
CA ASP A 468 57.76 86.81 30.85
C ASP A 468 56.53 86.08 31.45
N GLU A 469 55.88 86.66 32.46
CA GLU A 469 54.56 86.20 32.94
C GLU A 469 53.48 86.29 31.84
N PHE A 470 53.43 87.38 31.08
CA PHE A 470 52.46 87.51 29.97
C PHE A 470 52.72 86.49 28.86
N ALA A 471 53.99 86.16 28.57
CA ALA A 471 54.34 85.08 27.65
C ALA A 471 53.86 83.71 28.18
N SER A 472 54.10 83.42 29.47
CA SER A 472 53.64 82.18 30.13
C SER A 472 52.11 82.06 30.14
N VAL A 473 51.39 83.14 30.50
CA VAL A 473 49.91 83.17 30.45
C VAL A 473 49.38 82.97 29.03
N LYS A 474 50.07 83.49 28.01
CA LYS A 474 49.72 83.27 26.60
C LYS A 474 49.98 81.82 26.16
N GLU A 475 51.06 81.19 26.61
CA GLU A 475 51.36 79.78 26.35
C GLU A 475 50.33 78.85 27.05
N ILE A 476 49.96 79.16 28.29
CA ILE A 476 48.87 78.47 29.00
C ILE A 476 47.54 78.65 28.24
N HIS A 477 47.22 79.87 27.77
CA HIS A 477 46.00 80.11 27.01
C HIS A 477 45.96 79.30 25.70
N GLN A 478 47.04 79.35 24.91
CA GLN A 478 47.25 78.54 23.70
C GLN A 478 46.98 77.05 24.00
N LYS A 479 47.60 76.52 25.06
CA LYS A 479 47.43 75.12 25.47
C LYS A 479 46.00 74.78 25.90
N THR A 480 45.33 75.64 26.67
CA THR A 480 43.91 75.44 27.04
C THR A 480 42.97 75.51 25.84
N GLN A 481 43.33 76.21 24.77
CA GLN A 481 42.57 76.23 23.52
C GLN A 481 42.79 74.95 22.72
N GLU A 482 44.00 74.41 22.69
CA GLU A 482 44.32 73.10 22.09
C GLU A 482 43.62 71.95 22.85
N ASP A 483 43.62 71.97 24.19
CA ASP A 483 42.87 71.02 25.03
C ASP A 483 41.35 71.12 24.80
N LEU A 484 40.83 72.34 24.57
CA LEU A 484 39.41 72.56 24.24
C LEU A 484 39.05 72.03 22.84
N GLU A 485 39.94 72.15 21.86
CA GLU A 485 39.76 71.60 20.52
C GLU A 485 39.83 70.06 20.53
N VAL A 486 40.76 69.48 21.29
CA VAL A 486 40.85 68.02 21.51
C VAL A 486 39.58 67.49 22.18
N THR A 487 39.09 68.13 23.24
CA THR A 487 37.85 67.69 23.93
C THR A 487 36.59 67.91 23.10
N SER A 488 36.54 68.97 22.27
CA SER A 488 35.49 69.17 21.26
C SER A 488 35.47 68.05 20.22
N ASN A 489 36.63 67.68 19.67
CA ASN A 489 36.73 66.59 18.69
C ASN A 489 36.39 65.22 19.32
N GLN A 490 36.80 64.97 20.56
CA GLN A 490 36.36 63.79 21.32
C GLN A 490 34.84 63.75 21.51
N LEU A 491 34.20 64.89 21.79
CA LEU A 491 32.74 64.98 21.93
C LEU A 491 32.01 64.67 20.61
N VAL A 492 32.58 65.07 19.47
CA VAL A 492 32.07 64.69 18.13
C VAL A 492 32.15 63.18 17.93
N SER A 493 33.31 62.55 18.16
CA SER A 493 33.44 61.09 18.01
C SER A 493 32.59 60.29 19.00
N ILE A 494 32.41 60.79 20.24
CA ILE A 494 31.46 60.19 21.21
C ILE A 494 30.03 60.25 20.69
N LYS A 495 29.64 61.35 20.03
CA LYS A 495 28.32 61.48 19.40
C LYS A 495 28.17 60.54 18.21
N GLU A 496 29.18 60.41 17.35
CA GLU A 496 29.16 59.45 16.23
C GLU A 496 28.99 58.01 16.72
N VAL A 497 29.72 57.62 17.76
CA VAL A 497 29.57 56.31 18.43
C VAL A 497 28.18 56.16 19.07
N HIS A 498 27.61 57.21 19.65
CA HIS A 498 26.24 57.19 20.20
C HIS A 498 25.17 57.00 19.10
N ASP A 499 25.31 57.68 17.97
CA ASP A 499 24.36 57.59 16.85
C ASP A 499 24.49 56.23 16.14
N GLU A 500 25.69 55.65 16.06
CA GLU A 500 25.93 54.29 15.56
C GLU A 500 25.40 53.21 16.54
N LEU A 501 25.60 53.37 17.85
CA LEU A 501 24.99 52.51 18.88
C LEU A 501 23.46 52.57 18.85
N SER A 502 22.89 53.76 18.63
CA SER A 502 21.43 53.96 18.50
C SER A 502 20.86 53.24 17.28
N LYS A 503 21.61 53.21 16.17
CA LYS A 503 21.31 52.46 14.94
C LYS A 503 21.45 50.95 15.14
N GLU A 504 22.50 50.48 15.82
CA GLU A 504 22.65 49.06 16.16
C GLU A 504 21.53 48.57 17.09
N LEU A 505 21.14 49.37 18.08
CA LEU A 505 19.99 49.09 18.95
C LEU A 505 18.68 48.99 18.15
N LEU A 506 18.45 49.89 17.19
CA LEU A 506 17.27 49.85 16.32
C LEU A 506 17.25 48.57 15.45
N ASP A 507 18.38 48.18 14.87
CA ASP A 507 18.47 46.96 14.05
C ASP A 507 18.44 45.68 14.91
N ALA A 508 18.87 45.74 16.17
CA ALA A 508 18.65 44.68 17.15
C ALA A 508 17.15 44.52 17.48
N TYR A 509 16.41 45.61 17.67
CA TYR A 509 14.95 45.55 17.85
C TYR A 509 14.23 44.96 16.64
N LYS A 510 14.58 45.35 15.39
CA LYS A 510 14.01 44.74 14.17
C LYS A 510 14.29 43.24 14.06
N LYS A 511 15.49 42.79 14.47
CA LYS A 511 15.85 41.37 14.53
C LYS A 511 15.08 40.62 15.62
N LEU A 512 14.82 41.26 16.77
CA LEU A 512 14.00 40.69 17.84
C LEU A 512 12.53 40.57 17.43
N GLU A 513 12.00 41.56 16.71
CA GLU A 513 10.65 41.54 16.15
C GLU A 513 10.50 40.41 15.10
N SER A 514 11.41 40.32 14.12
CA SER A 514 11.34 39.27 13.09
C SER A 514 11.55 37.85 13.62
N THR A 515 12.41 37.67 14.64
CA THR A 515 12.55 36.37 15.33
C THR A 515 11.35 36.05 16.23
N THR A 516 10.62 37.05 16.72
CA THR A 516 9.35 36.85 17.43
C THR A 516 8.24 36.41 16.46
N ASP A 517 8.15 37.00 15.28
CA ASP A 517 7.22 36.57 14.22
C ASP A 517 7.56 35.17 13.67
N GLU A 518 8.85 34.83 13.56
CA GLU A 518 9.31 33.47 13.27
C GLU A 518 8.82 32.49 14.34
N LEU A 519 9.04 32.80 15.62
CA LEU A 519 8.56 31.98 16.74
C LEU A 519 7.04 31.85 16.79
N VAL A 520 6.28 32.87 16.37
CA VAL A 520 4.81 32.80 16.24
C VAL A 520 4.38 31.91 15.08
N ARG A 521 5.09 31.94 13.94
CA ARG A 521 4.84 31.03 12.80
C ARG A 521 5.20 29.60 13.14
N GLU A 522 6.35 29.35 13.75
CA GLU A 522 6.76 28.05 14.28
C GLU A 522 5.76 27.48 15.29
N ARG A 523 5.23 28.30 16.20
CA ARG A 523 4.16 27.87 17.12
C ARG A 523 2.86 27.49 16.41
N ARG A 524 2.53 28.12 15.28
CA ARG A 524 1.37 27.73 14.44
C ARG A 524 1.62 26.40 13.71
N ILE A 525 2.82 26.22 13.16
CA ILE A 525 3.23 24.97 12.48
C ILE A 525 3.27 23.80 13.46
N ASN A 526 3.87 23.99 14.65
CA ASN A 526 3.84 22.99 15.72
C ASN A 526 2.39 22.70 16.18
N ALA A 527 1.47 23.66 16.12
CA ALA A 527 0.07 23.41 16.43
C ALA A 527 -0.70 22.67 15.32
N THR A 528 -0.30 22.72 14.04
CA THR A 528 -0.88 21.85 12.99
C THR A 528 -0.28 20.45 13.07
N LEU A 529 1.05 20.34 13.15
CA LEU A 529 1.77 19.07 13.31
C LEU A 529 1.28 18.25 14.52
N ASN A 530 1.01 18.89 15.66
CA ASN A 530 0.45 18.17 16.83
C ASN A 530 -0.97 17.62 16.59
N ARG A 531 -1.79 18.27 15.75
CA ARG A 531 -3.13 17.75 15.38
C ARG A 531 -3.03 16.60 14.38
N GLU A 532 -2.10 16.70 13.43
CA GLU A 532 -1.77 15.63 12.49
C GLU A 532 -1.22 14.40 13.23
N LEU A 533 -0.34 14.61 14.22
CA LEU A 533 0.15 13.56 15.13
C LEU A 533 -1.01 12.90 15.90
N GLU A 534 -1.92 13.69 16.49
CA GLU A 534 -3.07 13.16 17.23
C GLU A 534 -4.03 12.36 16.31
N ALA A 535 -4.19 12.79 15.05
CA ALA A 535 -4.98 12.07 14.05
C ALA A 535 -4.31 10.74 13.64
N LEU A 536 -2.99 10.76 13.38
CA LEU A 536 -2.21 9.56 13.06
C LEU A 536 -2.19 8.54 14.22
N VAL A 537 -2.11 9.01 15.47
CA VAL A 537 -2.22 8.14 16.67
C VAL A 537 -3.59 7.47 16.73
N LYS A 538 -4.68 8.20 16.47
CA LYS A 538 -6.05 7.64 16.42
C LYS A 538 -6.21 6.62 15.28
N GLN A 539 -5.68 6.93 14.09
CA GLN A 539 -5.68 6.01 12.95
C GLN A 539 -4.89 4.72 13.26
N SER A 540 -3.70 4.86 13.87
CA SER A 540 -2.86 3.73 14.29
C SER A 540 -3.53 2.87 15.35
N GLN A 541 -4.28 3.45 16.29
CA GLN A 541 -5.08 2.69 17.24
C GLN A 541 -6.16 1.87 16.54
N VAL A 542 -6.96 2.49 15.66
CA VAL A 542 -8.01 1.78 14.89
C VAL A 542 -7.41 0.66 14.04
N GLU A 543 -6.25 0.89 13.40
CA GLU A 543 -5.54 -0.14 12.65
C GLU A 543 -5.06 -1.28 13.57
N SER A 544 -4.58 -0.98 14.79
CA SER A 544 -4.16 -1.99 15.77
C SER A 544 -5.33 -2.85 16.29
N GLU A 545 -6.52 -2.26 16.36
CA GLU A 545 -7.76 -2.95 16.75
C GLU A 545 -8.27 -3.83 15.60
N ALA A 546 -8.24 -3.34 14.35
CA ALA A 546 -8.55 -4.13 13.15
C ALA A 546 -7.56 -5.31 12.96
N ARG A 547 -6.25 -5.08 13.13
CA ARG A 547 -5.23 -6.15 13.12
C ARG A 547 -5.47 -7.20 14.22
N ARG A 548 -5.99 -6.79 15.39
CA ARG A 548 -6.33 -7.73 16.48
C ARG A 548 -7.58 -8.56 16.16
N ALA A 549 -8.58 -7.98 15.50
CA ALA A 549 -9.74 -8.73 15.00
C ALA A 549 -9.30 -9.78 13.96
N LEU A 550 -8.55 -9.37 12.94
CA LEU A 550 -8.03 -10.28 11.91
C LEU A 550 -7.12 -11.39 12.46
N GLN A 551 -6.37 -11.13 13.54
CA GLN A 551 -5.61 -12.18 14.24
C GLN A 551 -6.54 -13.19 14.93
N ALA A 552 -7.62 -12.73 15.58
CA ALA A 552 -8.60 -13.63 16.20
C ALA A 552 -9.34 -14.48 15.15
N ASP A 553 -9.75 -13.87 14.02
CA ASP A 553 -10.37 -14.57 12.89
C ASP A 553 -9.41 -15.64 12.32
N LEU A 554 -8.12 -15.32 12.20
CA LEU A 554 -7.08 -16.26 11.76
C LEU A 554 -6.87 -17.39 12.77
N ASP A 555 -6.81 -17.08 14.06
CA ASP A 555 -6.66 -18.08 15.12
C ASP A 555 -7.87 -19.05 15.12
N GLU A 556 -9.10 -18.54 15.04
CA GLU A 556 -10.33 -19.35 14.91
C GLU A 556 -10.37 -20.19 13.62
N ALA A 557 -9.90 -19.64 12.50
CA ALA A 557 -9.76 -20.39 11.25
C ALA A 557 -8.73 -21.52 11.35
N THR A 558 -7.61 -21.32 12.08
CA THR A 558 -6.63 -22.40 12.30
C THR A 558 -7.15 -23.48 13.26
N VAL A 559 -7.91 -23.11 14.29
CA VAL A 559 -8.60 -24.09 15.17
C VAL A 559 -9.59 -24.90 14.34
N SER A 560 -10.44 -24.25 13.55
CA SER A 560 -11.42 -24.90 12.66
C SER A 560 -10.74 -25.85 11.66
N LEU A 561 -9.61 -25.44 11.07
CA LEU A 561 -8.83 -26.29 10.17
C LEU A 561 -8.24 -27.53 10.90
N ASN A 562 -7.79 -27.37 12.14
CA ASN A 562 -7.29 -28.49 12.95
C ASN A 562 -8.42 -29.47 13.32
N GLU A 563 -9.63 -28.98 13.66
CA GLU A 563 -10.80 -29.83 13.90
C GLU A 563 -11.24 -30.60 12.65
N VAL A 564 -11.18 -29.96 11.48
CA VAL A 564 -11.40 -30.65 10.18
C VAL A 564 -10.31 -31.69 9.91
N ASN A 565 -9.04 -31.38 10.16
CA ASN A 565 -7.93 -32.33 9.97
C ASN A 565 -8.07 -33.55 10.89
N GLU A 566 -8.34 -33.37 12.18
CA GLU A 566 -8.61 -34.48 13.12
C GLU A 566 -9.84 -35.30 12.70
N SER A 567 -10.91 -34.65 12.25
CA SER A 567 -12.10 -35.32 11.71
C SER A 567 -11.78 -36.14 10.45
N THR A 568 -10.96 -35.61 9.54
CA THR A 568 -10.50 -36.30 8.33
C THR A 568 -9.57 -37.46 8.66
N LEU A 569 -8.65 -37.31 9.63
CA LEU A 569 -7.81 -38.39 10.13
C LEU A 569 -8.65 -39.49 10.78
N PHE A 570 -9.66 -39.15 11.58
CA PHE A 570 -10.60 -40.12 12.14
C PHE A 570 -11.36 -40.88 11.05
N LEU A 571 -11.85 -40.18 10.01
CA LEU A 571 -12.51 -40.80 8.86
C LEU A 571 -11.56 -41.67 8.02
N SER A 572 -10.29 -41.27 7.84
CA SER A 572 -9.28 -42.09 7.15
C SER A 572 -9.00 -43.38 7.93
N ASN A 573 -8.70 -43.29 9.24
CA ASN A 573 -8.52 -44.46 10.10
C ASN A 573 -9.77 -45.37 10.09
N LYS A 574 -10.97 -44.78 9.99
CA LYS A 574 -12.22 -45.53 9.85
C LYS A 574 -12.29 -46.25 8.50
N LEU A 575 -11.93 -45.59 7.40
CA LEU A 575 -11.87 -46.15 6.06
C LEU A 575 -10.83 -47.27 5.95
N ASP A 576 -9.63 -47.08 6.49
CA ASP A 576 -8.59 -48.12 6.53
C ASP A 576 -9.06 -49.36 7.31
N SER A 577 -9.80 -49.15 8.41
CA SER A 577 -10.44 -50.24 9.16
C SER A 577 -11.54 -50.97 8.39
N THR A 578 -12.31 -50.27 7.53
CA THR A 578 -13.35 -50.91 6.71
C THR A 578 -12.76 -51.59 5.47
N VAL A 579 -11.75 -51.02 4.84
CA VAL A 579 -10.98 -51.65 3.75
C VAL A 579 -10.29 -52.92 4.25
N SER A 580 -9.64 -52.89 5.42
CA SER A 580 -9.07 -54.08 6.06
C SER A 580 -10.12 -55.17 6.31
N ARG A 581 -11.31 -54.79 6.77
CA ARG A 581 -12.43 -55.72 6.98
C ARG A 581 -13.02 -56.24 5.66
N ILE A 582 -13.05 -55.44 4.60
CA ILE A 582 -13.47 -55.87 3.26
C ILE A 582 -12.48 -56.89 2.68
N SER A 583 -11.18 -56.69 2.88
CA SER A 583 -10.14 -57.66 2.50
C SER A 583 -10.32 -58.99 3.24
N ALA A 584 -10.51 -58.96 4.56
CA ALA A 584 -10.79 -60.17 5.35
C ALA A 584 -12.07 -60.89 4.88
N ILE A 585 -13.17 -60.17 4.65
CA ILE A 585 -14.43 -60.75 4.13
C ILE A 585 -14.26 -61.30 2.70
N LYS A 586 -13.36 -60.71 1.89
CA LYS A 586 -13.02 -61.24 0.56
C LYS A 586 -12.23 -62.54 0.68
N GLU A 587 -11.25 -62.63 1.57
CA GLU A 587 -10.51 -63.86 1.86
C GLU A 587 -11.44 -64.97 2.39
N GLU A 588 -12.32 -64.65 3.35
CA GLU A 588 -13.38 -65.56 3.83
C GLU A 588 -14.27 -66.07 2.69
N LYS A 589 -14.71 -65.17 1.80
CA LYS A 589 -15.52 -65.52 0.62
C LYS A 589 -14.75 -66.44 -0.34
N GLU A 590 -13.48 -66.18 -0.59
CA GLU A 590 -12.65 -67.00 -1.48
C GLU A 590 -12.44 -68.40 -0.88
N VAL A 591 -12.12 -68.50 0.42
CA VAL A 591 -12.03 -69.77 1.17
C VAL A 591 -13.35 -70.54 1.14
N LEU A 592 -14.49 -69.88 1.40
CA LEU A 592 -15.82 -70.50 1.33
C LEU A 592 -16.15 -70.98 -0.09
N SER A 593 -15.74 -70.24 -1.13
CA SER A 593 -15.96 -70.63 -2.52
C SER A 593 -15.14 -71.87 -2.92
N ALA A 594 -13.89 -71.98 -2.43
CA ALA A 594 -13.04 -73.15 -2.62
C ALA A 594 -13.59 -74.37 -1.87
N ALA A 595 -14.01 -74.20 -0.61
CA ALA A 595 -14.63 -75.26 0.17
C ALA A 595 -15.92 -75.79 -0.47
N LEU A 596 -16.77 -74.89 -1.02
CA LEU A 596 -17.99 -75.27 -1.73
C LEU A 596 -17.71 -75.96 -3.08
N LEU A 597 -16.62 -75.63 -3.76
CA LEU A 597 -16.18 -76.33 -4.97
C LEU A 597 -15.71 -77.76 -4.64
N GLU A 598 -14.86 -77.91 -3.62
CA GLU A 598 -14.37 -79.23 -3.19
C GLU A 598 -15.51 -80.09 -2.61
N GLN A 599 -16.48 -79.49 -1.91
CA GLN A 599 -17.71 -80.18 -1.48
C GLN A 599 -18.53 -80.66 -2.70
N LYS A 600 -18.73 -79.82 -3.72
CA LYS A 600 -19.42 -80.22 -4.96
C LYS A 600 -18.72 -81.40 -5.66
N LYS A 601 -17.39 -81.35 -5.76
CA LYS A 601 -16.55 -82.44 -6.29
C LYS A 601 -16.73 -83.74 -5.48
N SER A 602 -16.65 -83.65 -4.15
CA SER A 602 -16.88 -84.80 -3.26
C SER A 602 -18.30 -85.38 -3.38
N THR A 603 -19.34 -84.53 -3.49
CA THR A 603 -20.71 -85.02 -3.69
C THR A 603 -20.95 -85.63 -5.07
N ALA A 604 -20.28 -85.13 -6.12
CA ALA A 604 -20.33 -85.74 -7.45
C ALA A 604 -19.62 -87.11 -7.48
N GLU A 605 -18.49 -87.24 -6.79
CA GLU A 605 -17.80 -88.52 -6.60
C GLU A 605 -18.65 -89.51 -5.78
N ALA A 606 -19.29 -89.06 -4.70
CA ALA A 606 -20.23 -89.87 -3.92
C ALA A 606 -21.44 -90.31 -4.75
N GLN A 607 -22.00 -89.44 -5.59
CA GLN A 607 -23.07 -89.79 -6.54
C GLN A 607 -22.62 -90.82 -7.58
N LYS A 608 -21.42 -90.67 -8.14
CA LYS A 608 -20.85 -91.67 -9.06
C LYS A 608 -20.70 -93.03 -8.35
N ASN A 609 -20.10 -93.05 -7.17
CA ASN A 609 -19.91 -94.28 -6.38
C ASN A 609 -21.26 -94.92 -6.00
N MET A 610 -22.30 -94.12 -5.75
CA MET A 610 -23.68 -94.62 -5.56
C MET A 610 -24.25 -95.26 -6.83
N VAL A 611 -24.05 -94.67 -8.01
CA VAL A 611 -24.50 -95.23 -9.30
C VAL A 611 -23.74 -96.53 -9.63
N ASP A 612 -22.42 -96.54 -9.43
CA ASP A 612 -21.59 -97.75 -9.61
C ASP A 612 -22.02 -98.87 -8.64
N ALA A 613 -22.37 -98.53 -7.39
CA ALA A 613 -22.94 -99.46 -6.41
C ALA A 613 -24.34 -99.95 -6.82
N GLN A 614 -25.24 -99.09 -7.31
CA GLN A 614 -26.55 -99.50 -7.83
C GLN A 614 -26.42 -100.44 -9.04
N HIS A 615 -25.45 -100.19 -9.93
CA HIS A 615 -25.17 -101.07 -11.06
C HIS A 615 -24.60 -102.43 -10.61
N LEU A 616 -23.74 -102.45 -9.58
CA LEU A 616 -23.26 -103.69 -8.96
C LEU A 616 -24.40 -104.47 -8.29
N ILE A 617 -25.27 -103.80 -7.52
CA ILE A 617 -26.46 -104.41 -6.90
C ILE A 617 -27.38 -105.02 -7.98
N LYS A 618 -27.62 -104.32 -9.09
CA LYS A 618 -28.42 -104.85 -10.20
C LYS A 618 -27.78 -106.07 -10.86
N ARG A 619 -26.44 -106.09 -11.01
CA ARG A 619 -25.69 -107.24 -11.52
C ARG A 619 -25.80 -108.45 -10.60
N LEU A 620 -25.57 -108.26 -9.30
CA LEU A 620 -25.70 -109.29 -8.28
C LEU A 620 -27.15 -109.79 -8.15
N GLY A 621 -28.14 -108.93 -8.38
CA GLY A 621 -29.55 -109.32 -8.48
C GLY A 621 -29.81 -110.30 -9.62
N MET A 622 -29.33 -110.01 -10.83
CA MET A 622 -29.43 -110.93 -11.98
C MET A 622 -28.61 -112.22 -11.78
N GLU A 623 -27.48 -112.15 -11.09
CA GLU A 623 -26.67 -113.34 -10.76
C GLU A 623 -27.34 -114.23 -9.70
N ARG A 624 -28.00 -113.62 -8.70
CA ARG A 624 -28.89 -114.33 -7.77
C ARG A 624 -30.03 -114.97 -8.54
N GLU A 625 -30.76 -114.22 -9.37
CA GLU A 625 -31.90 -114.72 -10.14
C GLU A 625 -31.51 -115.89 -11.07
N ASN A 626 -30.39 -115.79 -11.79
CA ASN A 626 -29.84 -116.91 -12.57
C ASN A 626 -29.39 -118.10 -11.70
N SER A 627 -29.07 -117.90 -10.43
CA SER A 627 -28.77 -118.98 -9.48
C SER A 627 -30.05 -119.59 -8.89
N GLU A 628 -31.09 -118.79 -8.71
CA GLU A 628 -32.44 -119.20 -8.29
C GLU A 628 -33.10 -120.05 -9.38
N ILE A 629 -33.04 -119.62 -10.65
CA ILE A 629 -33.50 -120.39 -11.83
C ILE A 629 -32.71 -121.71 -11.99
N ARG A 630 -31.39 -121.70 -11.71
CA ARG A 630 -30.60 -122.94 -11.69
C ARG A 630 -31.01 -123.85 -10.52
N SER A 631 -31.32 -123.28 -9.36
CA SER A 631 -31.80 -124.02 -8.19
C SER A 631 -33.18 -124.65 -8.45
N THR A 632 -34.14 -123.92 -9.01
CA THR A 632 -35.46 -124.46 -9.33
C THR A 632 -35.39 -125.50 -10.45
N LYS A 633 -34.54 -125.31 -11.47
CA LYS A 633 -34.30 -126.34 -12.50
C LYS A 633 -33.70 -127.62 -11.91
N LEU A 634 -32.76 -127.50 -10.97
CA LEU A 634 -32.21 -128.65 -10.24
C LEU A 634 -33.28 -129.30 -9.32
N GLU A 635 -34.20 -128.52 -8.76
CA GLU A 635 -35.34 -129.03 -7.98
C GLU A 635 -36.38 -129.73 -8.85
N GLU A 636 -36.65 -129.24 -10.06
CA GLU A 636 -37.47 -129.90 -11.09
C GLU A 636 -36.80 -131.19 -11.60
N GLU A 637 -35.49 -131.20 -11.84
CA GLU A 637 -34.72 -132.39 -12.19
C GLU A 637 -34.73 -133.42 -11.05
N LEU A 638 -34.61 -132.98 -9.79
CA LEU A 638 -34.72 -133.85 -8.61
C LEU A 638 -36.14 -134.39 -8.44
N ALA A 639 -37.17 -133.57 -8.65
CA ALA A 639 -38.57 -134.00 -8.65
C ALA A 639 -38.87 -135.01 -9.77
N THR A 640 -38.27 -134.81 -10.96
CA THR A 640 -38.38 -135.72 -12.11
C THR A 640 -37.67 -137.04 -11.81
N ALA A 641 -36.42 -137.02 -11.36
CA ALA A 641 -35.67 -138.21 -10.95
C ALA A 641 -36.35 -138.96 -9.79
N LYS A 642 -37.01 -138.25 -8.87
CA LYS A 642 -37.85 -138.84 -7.82
C LYS A 642 -39.12 -139.48 -8.39
N GLY A 643 -39.72 -138.90 -9.42
CA GLY A 643 -40.80 -139.50 -10.22
C GLY A 643 -40.36 -140.77 -10.94
N GLU A 644 -39.19 -140.75 -11.60
CA GLU A 644 -38.59 -141.91 -12.26
C GLU A 644 -38.23 -143.01 -11.27
N MET A 645 -37.63 -142.69 -10.11
CA MET A 645 -37.41 -143.66 -9.03
C MET A 645 -38.72 -144.31 -8.57
N LEU A 646 -39.81 -143.56 -8.45
CA LEU A 646 -41.13 -144.11 -8.10
C LEU A 646 -41.73 -144.96 -9.23
N TYR A 647 -41.48 -144.61 -10.50
CA TYR A 647 -41.89 -145.38 -11.67
C TYR A 647 -41.12 -146.71 -11.79
N LEU A 648 -39.80 -146.67 -11.68
CA LEU A 648 -38.91 -147.85 -11.64
C LEU A 648 -39.25 -148.75 -10.45
N ARG A 649 -39.46 -148.17 -9.25
CA ARG A 649 -39.92 -148.92 -8.08
C ARG A 649 -41.28 -149.58 -8.30
N ARG A 650 -42.20 -148.94 -9.04
CA ARG A 650 -43.47 -149.56 -9.47
C ARG A 650 -43.27 -150.69 -10.48
N GLN A 651 -42.40 -150.55 -11.47
CA GLN A 651 -42.06 -151.65 -12.40
C GLN A 651 -41.48 -152.87 -11.65
N ILE A 652 -40.56 -152.64 -10.71
CA ILE A 652 -40.00 -153.68 -9.84
C ILE A 652 -41.11 -154.34 -9.01
N THR A 653 -41.98 -153.56 -8.38
CA THR A 653 -43.09 -154.09 -7.54
C THR A 653 -44.14 -154.86 -8.35
N ALA A 654 -44.33 -154.53 -9.64
CA ALA A 654 -45.26 -155.24 -10.53
C ALA A 654 -44.70 -156.57 -11.09
N SER A 655 -43.41 -156.85 -10.90
CA SER A 655 -42.67 -157.92 -11.61
C SER A 655 -42.23 -159.10 -10.73
N GLY A 656 -42.89 -159.29 -9.58
CA GLY A 656 -42.92 -160.56 -8.85
C GLY A 656 -41.90 -160.76 -7.72
N SER A 657 -42.32 -161.60 -6.76
CA SER A 657 -41.56 -162.54 -5.91
C SER A 657 -40.12 -162.21 -5.43
N GLN A 658 -39.97 -162.24 -4.09
CA GLN A 658 -38.76 -162.51 -3.28
C GLN A 658 -37.79 -161.37 -2.86
N ASN A 659 -37.71 -161.25 -1.52
CA ASN A 659 -36.51 -161.10 -0.67
C ASN A 659 -35.81 -159.73 -0.46
N THR A 660 -35.36 -159.56 0.80
CA THR A 660 -34.22 -158.74 1.30
C THR A 660 -34.35 -157.21 1.19
N ASP A 661 -34.04 -156.39 2.22
CA ASP A 661 -32.75 -156.17 2.95
C ASP A 661 -31.68 -155.51 2.04
N VAL A 662 -30.81 -154.56 2.46
CA VAL A 662 -30.58 -153.87 3.75
C VAL A 662 -29.67 -152.63 3.55
N LEU A 663 -29.74 -151.63 4.45
CA LEU A 663 -28.76 -150.55 4.74
C LEU A 663 -28.18 -149.59 3.65
N GLU A 664 -27.53 -148.54 4.18
CA GLU A 664 -26.37 -147.78 3.64
C GLU A 664 -26.54 -146.98 2.32
N ALA A 665 -25.82 -145.88 2.07
CA ALA A 665 -24.82 -145.11 2.84
C ALA A 665 -25.21 -143.59 2.78
N SER A 666 -24.76 -142.62 3.60
CA SER A 666 -23.39 -142.13 3.86
C SER A 666 -22.56 -141.85 2.58
N PRO A 667 -21.71 -140.80 2.49
CA PRO A 667 -21.17 -139.99 3.59
C PRO A 667 -21.16 -138.44 3.38
N THR A 668 -20.74 -137.76 4.45
CA THR A 668 -19.92 -136.52 4.53
C THR A 668 -18.78 -136.46 3.46
N PRO A 669 -18.18 -135.29 3.10
CA PRO A 669 -17.57 -134.37 4.10
C PRO A 669 -17.36 -132.88 3.76
N ASN A 670 -16.84 -132.16 4.77
CA ASN A 670 -15.77 -131.13 4.81
C ASN A 670 -15.34 -130.46 3.48
N PHE A 671 -14.99 -129.17 3.46
CA PHE A 671 -13.76 -128.66 4.09
C PHE A 671 -13.82 -127.13 4.33
N ASN A 672 -13.23 -126.68 5.45
CA ASN A 672 -12.21 -125.61 5.61
C ASN A 672 -12.33 -124.27 4.82
N GLN A 673 -11.76 -123.13 5.29
CA GLN A 673 -10.94 -122.83 6.47
C GLN A 673 -11.03 -121.31 6.78
N SER A 674 -10.77 -120.93 8.04
CA SER A 674 -10.08 -119.67 8.34
C SER A 674 -8.59 -119.98 8.55
N PRO A 675 -7.65 -119.07 8.24
CA PRO A 675 -7.09 -118.27 9.33
C PRO A 675 -6.63 -116.84 8.95
N GLU A 676 -6.09 -116.13 9.94
CA GLU A 676 -5.42 -114.83 9.88
C GLU A 676 -4.03 -114.88 9.21
N ASP A 677 -3.45 -113.74 8.79
CA ASP A 677 -2.17 -113.29 9.39
C ASP A 677 -1.75 -111.81 9.14
N ARG A 678 -1.08 -111.24 10.17
CA ARG A 678 0.01 -110.23 10.19
C ARG A 678 0.12 -109.03 9.21
N VAL A 679 -0.37 -107.88 9.69
CA VAL A 679 0.41 -106.68 10.14
C VAL A 679 1.94 -106.92 10.31
N PRO A 680 2.87 -106.04 9.81
CA PRO A 680 3.45 -104.99 10.70
C PRO A 680 4.11 -103.71 10.12
N ASN A 681 4.05 -102.63 10.92
CA ASN A 681 5.02 -101.52 11.09
C ASN A 681 5.23 -100.52 9.91
N THR A 682 5.73 -99.29 10.10
CA THR A 682 6.60 -98.69 11.15
C THR A 682 6.23 -97.27 11.62
N SER A 683 6.63 -96.93 12.86
CA SER A 683 7.04 -95.62 13.46
C SER A 683 7.01 -94.33 12.61
N SER A 684 6.76 -93.12 13.13
CA SER A 684 6.96 -92.55 14.48
C SER A 684 6.07 -91.30 14.71
N THR A 685 5.93 -90.65 15.88
CA THR A 685 6.69 -90.72 17.16
C THR A 685 5.79 -90.41 18.36
N ASP A 686 6.30 -90.75 19.54
CA ASP A 686 6.08 -90.16 20.87
C ASP A 686 5.93 -88.62 20.94
N ALA A 687 5.47 -87.97 22.03
CA ALA A 687 4.59 -88.34 23.15
C ALA A 687 4.41 -87.10 24.08
N VAL A 688 3.33 -87.05 24.90
CA VAL A 688 3.32 -86.54 26.31
C VAL A 688 3.62 -85.03 26.57
N PRO A 689 2.97 -84.32 27.54
CA PRO A 689 1.64 -84.48 28.17
C PRO A 689 0.95 -83.06 28.30
N PRO A 690 0.16 -82.68 29.35
CA PRO A 690 -0.62 -81.43 29.35
C PRO A 690 -0.07 -80.31 30.26
N ARG A 691 -0.87 -79.23 30.41
CA ARG A 691 -0.92 -78.24 31.51
C ARG A 691 0.19 -77.17 31.60
N SER A 692 -0.21 -75.97 31.18
CA SER A 692 -0.42 -74.80 32.07
C SER A 692 0.69 -73.76 32.35
N ALA A 693 0.19 -72.53 32.47
CA ALA A 693 0.53 -71.50 33.48
C ALA A 693 1.69 -70.50 33.25
N LYS A 694 1.40 -69.28 33.76
CA LYS A 694 2.25 -68.08 33.95
C LYS A 694 2.60 -67.33 32.65
N LYS A 695 2.25 -66.05 32.43
CA LYS A 695 2.18 -64.83 33.28
C LYS A 695 3.57 -64.25 33.61
N ILE A 696 3.94 -63.12 33.00
CA ILE A 696 4.66 -61.98 33.64
C ILE A 696 4.69 -60.74 32.72
N TYR A 697 4.76 -59.56 33.34
CA TYR A 697 4.78 -58.22 32.74
C TYR A 697 6.10 -57.84 32.03
N ARG A 698 6.01 -56.93 31.05
CA ARG A 698 6.62 -55.56 31.01
C ARG A 698 6.20 -54.88 29.69
N ARG A 699 5.93 -53.57 29.53
CA ARG A 699 5.98 -52.28 30.28
C ARG A 699 6.81 -51.26 29.48
N ARG A 700 6.12 -50.42 28.71
CA ARG A 700 6.48 -49.09 28.16
C ARG A 700 5.14 -48.52 27.59
N LYS A 701 4.68 -47.28 27.78
CA LYS A 701 5.30 -45.94 27.77
C LYS A 701 5.95 -45.67 26.38
N ASP A 702 5.61 -44.61 25.65
CA ASP A 702 5.21 -43.28 26.13
C ASP A 702 3.97 -42.65 25.43
N ARG A 703 3.50 -41.55 26.03
CA ARG A 703 2.48 -40.62 25.52
C ARG A 703 3.22 -39.34 25.11
N PRO A 704 3.16 -38.87 23.85
CA PRO A 704 3.51 -37.50 23.53
C PRO A 704 2.48 -36.55 24.15
N SER A 705 2.96 -35.43 24.67
CA SER A 705 2.13 -34.27 24.99
C SER A 705 2.31 -33.20 23.91
N THR A 706 1.27 -33.05 23.10
CA THR A 706 0.83 -31.79 22.49
C THR A 706 -0.67 -31.82 22.63
#